data_AF-A0A5J4UIS3-F1
#
_entry.id   AF-A0A5J4UIS3-F1
#
_cell.length_a   1.000
_cell.length_b   1.000
_cell.length_c   1.000
_cell.angle_alpha   90.00
_cell.angle_beta   90.00
_cell.angle_gamma   90.00
#
_symmetry.space_group_name_H-M   'P 1'
#
loop_
_entity.id
_entity.type
_entity.pdbx_description
1 polymer ?
#
loop_
_entity_poly.entity_id
_entity_poly.type
_entity_poly.pdbx_seq_one_letter_code
_entity_poly.pdbx_strand_id
1 'polypeptide(L)'
;PVNDVDDVRDLVRILGEVNNMGENFDLRVGPLEERYVILGKFGVEITTEETDMLDNLSYRWKKLKQKAVEVMDFLVSVQDKYMHELQNNVKEFQVAVKEFKTDYDTNGPMVQTNPRAAMDKLRVYQAQFDDRARKWVSYKEGEALFGLNETEYPDLVAVQRELKLLHTLYGVYSDVIITVNRFDDTLWAELDLDEVETQMSDFQSKCRSMPKTIHGWDSFKELKIMVDEFNDVIETLKNLKQEFIRERHWQSIMAVCGTTFKTDYDVFKLGHLRNAGLVKHIEEIDEIASGCAKEAEIEAKLNDIMAAWQNQEFVFMQFKNRGELLLKGISITDLLTQMEDSQMALQGLLSNRFNGPFKERIVDWNTKLTMCHEIIDQWIGVQALWIYLEAVFNGGDIATQLPQAARLFQGIDKSWVKMMESAREKKNIIGICCGDDTLKTLLPHLTEQLESCQKSLSGYLETKRSLFPRFYFVSDPNLLEILGQATDPNSIQPQLKNIFDNIARVDFDRSKRTHIIGMNSSENEHVDLFKRVVAEGHIEHWLQNLVDGMRSTMKNVTKEAVLAMDAMELEDFVWKFPAQISLLGLQVMWTRDCDLALRAAKSDKNALNNCNKKNANVLRKLVEMTTKDLTSLQRTKIETLVTIDVHQRDVFDELVRIKIRTPHEFSWLKQTRFYWKSDEQYVQIQITDIDFNYCYEYLGCTDRLVITPLTDRCYITLAQAIGMFLGGAPAGPAGTGKTETVKDMGKALGKYVVVFNCSDQMDYRGLGKIFKGLAQSGSWGDFDEFNRIEPAVLSVVAQQVSCILTALRERRTQFVSKLINIPIY
;
A
#
# COMPACT_ATOMS: atom_id res chain seq x y z
N PRO A 1 12.79 -20.11 110.38
CA PRO A 1 14.14 -19.51 110.48
C PRO A 1 14.20 -18.39 109.45
N VAL A 2 14.76 -17.24 109.79
CA VAL A 2 14.85 -16.11 108.87
C VAL A 2 16.18 -16.20 108.15
N ASN A 3 16.16 -16.51 106.87
CA ASN A 3 17.35 -16.69 106.06
C ASN A 3 17.57 -15.50 105.10
N ASP A 4 16.51 -14.77 104.74
CA ASP A 4 16.59 -13.61 103.84
C ASP A 4 15.56 -12.51 104.17
N VAL A 5 15.59 -11.43 103.38
CA VAL A 5 14.70 -10.26 103.51
C VAL A 5 13.25 -10.62 103.14
N ASP A 6 13.04 -11.64 102.30
CA ASP A 6 11.70 -12.14 101.95
C ASP A 6 11.04 -12.87 103.15
N ASP A 7 11.81 -13.63 103.93
CA ASP A 7 11.37 -14.25 105.18
C ASP A 7 11.01 -13.20 106.24
N VAL A 8 11.75 -12.08 106.30
CA VAL A 8 11.43 -10.93 107.18
C VAL A 8 10.08 -10.33 106.79
N ARG A 9 9.84 -10.15 105.48
CA ARG A 9 8.56 -9.65 104.96
C ARG A 9 7.39 -10.52 105.39
N ASP A 10 7.51 -11.84 105.23
CA ASP A 10 6.44 -12.76 105.59
C ASP A 10 6.17 -12.80 107.10
N LEU A 11 7.20 -12.67 107.94
CA LEU A 11 7.04 -12.58 109.40
C LEU A 11 6.39 -11.27 109.87
N VAL A 12 6.74 -10.13 109.26
CA VAL A 12 6.12 -8.83 109.57
C VAL A 12 4.63 -8.87 109.22
N ARG A 13 4.26 -9.50 108.09
CA ARG A 13 2.85 -9.73 107.72
C ARG A 13 2.12 -10.55 108.79
N ILE A 14 2.70 -11.68 109.22
CA ILE A 14 2.10 -12.58 110.22
C ILE A 14 1.96 -11.90 111.59
N LEU A 15 2.95 -11.11 112.02
CA LEU A 15 2.85 -10.34 113.27
C LEU A 15 1.74 -9.28 113.23
N GLY A 16 1.56 -8.63 112.08
CA GLY A 16 0.44 -7.72 111.86
C GLY A 16 -0.91 -8.41 112.01
N GLU A 17 -1.04 -9.64 111.50
CA GLU A 17 -2.25 -10.45 111.67
C GLU A 17 -2.49 -10.83 113.15
N VAL A 18 -1.46 -11.24 113.89
CA VAL A 18 -1.57 -11.59 115.31
C VAL A 18 -1.96 -10.39 116.17
N ASN A 19 -1.43 -9.20 115.89
CA ASN A 19 -1.78 -7.97 116.62
C ASN A 19 -3.25 -7.59 116.40
N ASN A 20 -3.73 -7.68 115.15
CA ASN A 20 -5.13 -7.43 114.80
C ASN A 20 -6.09 -8.46 115.43
N MET A 21 -5.67 -9.71 115.65
CA MET A 21 -6.47 -10.71 116.37
C MET A 21 -6.63 -10.37 117.86
N GLY A 22 -5.71 -9.62 118.47
CA GLY A 22 -5.71 -9.39 119.91
C GLY A 22 -6.82 -8.50 120.43
N GLU A 23 -7.18 -7.45 119.70
CA GLU A 23 -8.34 -6.61 120.05
C GLU A 23 -9.64 -7.43 120.03
N ASN A 24 -9.76 -8.35 119.08
CA ASN A 24 -10.95 -9.19 118.90
C ASN A 24 -11.03 -10.34 119.93
N PHE A 25 -9.88 -10.83 120.42
CA PHE A 25 -9.83 -11.86 121.45
C PHE A 25 -10.30 -11.31 122.81
N ASP A 26 -9.78 -10.16 123.24
CA ASP A 26 -10.08 -9.57 124.55
C ASP A 26 -11.57 -9.16 124.65
N LEU A 27 -12.16 -8.68 123.54
CA LEU A 27 -13.60 -8.39 123.42
C LEU A 27 -14.52 -9.61 123.58
N ARG A 28 -14.07 -10.81 123.20
CA ARG A 28 -14.90 -12.03 123.22
C ARG A 28 -14.73 -12.82 124.51
N VAL A 29 -13.52 -12.91 125.03
CA VAL A 29 -13.19 -13.75 126.18
C VAL A 29 -13.47 -13.05 127.50
N GLY A 30 -13.28 -11.73 127.60
CA GLY A 30 -13.57 -10.96 128.82
C GLY A 30 -15.02 -11.12 129.32
N PRO A 31 -16.04 -10.95 128.45
CA PRO A 31 -17.43 -11.18 128.83
C PRO A 31 -17.75 -12.64 129.19
N LEU A 32 -17.01 -13.59 128.62
CA LEU A 32 -17.13 -15.01 128.96
C LEU A 32 -16.63 -15.25 130.39
N GLU A 33 -15.44 -14.75 130.76
CA GLU A 33 -14.91 -14.84 132.11
C GLU A 33 -15.87 -14.21 133.15
N GLU A 34 -16.42 -13.03 132.86
CA GLU A 34 -17.40 -12.39 133.75
C GLU A 34 -18.69 -13.22 133.93
N ARG A 35 -19.19 -13.85 132.85
CA ARG A 35 -20.37 -14.71 132.92
C ARG A 35 -20.13 -15.93 133.80
N TYR A 36 -18.96 -16.58 133.69
CA TYR A 36 -18.60 -17.71 134.55
C TYR A 36 -18.44 -17.29 136.02
N VAL A 37 -17.89 -16.09 136.28
CA VAL A 37 -17.83 -15.52 137.65
C VAL A 37 -19.23 -15.26 138.22
N ILE A 38 -20.17 -14.78 137.40
CA ILE A 38 -21.57 -14.58 137.81
C ILE A 38 -22.26 -15.92 138.10
N LEU A 39 -22.08 -16.92 137.23
CA LEU A 39 -22.63 -18.27 137.43
C LEU A 39 -22.16 -18.87 138.77
N GLY A 40 -20.88 -18.69 139.11
CA GLY A 40 -20.34 -19.10 140.41
C GLY A 40 -20.96 -18.35 141.61
N LYS A 41 -21.22 -17.04 141.49
CA LYS A 41 -21.86 -16.24 142.56
C LYS A 41 -23.30 -16.64 142.86
N PHE A 42 -24.04 -17.11 141.85
CA PHE A 42 -25.43 -17.55 142.01
C PHE A 42 -25.56 -19.05 142.35
N GLY A 43 -24.45 -19.75 142.62
CA GLY A 43 -24.44 -21.13 143.10
C GLY A 43 -24.81 -22.18 142.05
N VAL A 44 -24.62 -21.87 140.76
CA VAL A 44 -24.80 -22.84 139.67
C VAL A 44 -23.58 -23.78 139.66
N GLU A 45 -23.78 -25.09 139.69
CA GLU A 45 -22.68 -26.06 139.56
C GLU A 45 -22.08 -26.00 138.14
N ILE A 46 -20.83 -25.56 138.06
CA ILE A 46 -20.01 -25.56 136.83
C ILE A 46 -19.05 -26.74 136.93
N THR A 47 -18.87 -27.48 135.83
CA THR A 47 -17.95 -28.63 135.81
C THR A 47 -16.49 -28.17 135.90
N THR A 48 -15.65 -28.94 136.57
CA THR A 48 -14.21 -28.65 136.67
C THR A 48 -13.53 -28.60 135.29
N GLU A 49 -13.99 -29.40 134.32
CA GLU A 49 -13.45 -29.41 132.95
C GLU A 49 -13.70 -28.09 132.20
N GLU A 50 -14.91 -27.52 132.29
CA GLU A 50 -15.22 -26.24 131.63
C GLU A 50 -14.43 -25.07 132.25
N THR A 51 -14.19 -25.15 133.57
CA THR A 51 -13.44 -24.12 134.30
C THR A 51 -11.95 -24.16 133.89
N ASP A 52 -11.37 -25.35 133.78
CA ASP A 52 -10.01 -25.55 133.29
C ASP A 52 -9.85 -25.12 131.83
N MET A 53 -10.85 -25.33 130.96
CA MET A 53 -10.79 -24.89 129.56
C MET A 53 -10.77 -23.36 129.42
N LEU A 54 -11.56 -22.66 130.24
CA LEU A 54 -11.60 -21.20 130.25
C LEU A 54 -10.24 -20.61 130.68
N ASP A 55 -9.65 -21.13 131.76
CA ASP A 55 -8.34 -20.71 132.26
C ASP A 55 -7.21 -21.02 131.25
N ASN A 56 -7.30 -22.15 130.55
CA ASN A 56 -6.31 -22.54 129.54
C ASN A 56 -6.39 -21.67 128.27
N LEU A 57 -7.55 -21.07 127.95
CA LEU A 57 -7.72 -20.17 126.82
C LEU A 57 -6.91 -18.88 127.01
N SER A 58 -7.08 -18.25 128.18
CA SER A 58 -6.36 -17.04 128.57
C SER A 58 -4.85 -17.31 128.71
N TYR A 59 -4.48 -18.50 129.19
CA TYR A 59 -3.08 -18.93 129.25
C TYR A 59 -2.44 -19.12 127.86
N ARG A 60 -3.11 -19.82 126.93
CA ARG A 60 -2.59 -20.04 125.57
C ARG A 60 -2.48 -18.74 124.78
N TRP A 61 -3.44 -17.85 124.93
CA TRP A 61 -3.40 -16.52 124.31
C TRP A 61 -2.25 -15.67 124.84
N LYS A 62 -2.03 -15.68 126.17
CA LYS A 62 -0.88 -15.03 126.78
C LYS A 62 0.44 -15.61 126.29
N LYS A 63 0.53 -16.93 126.11
CA LYS A 63 1.71 -17.61 125.54
C LYS A 63 1.94 -17.23 124.06
N LEU A 64 0.87 -17.05 123.28
CA LEU A 64 0.96 -16.59 121.89
C LEU A 64 1.38 -15.12 121.81
N LYS A 65 0.79 -14.23 122.60
CA LYS A 65 1.23 -12.82 122.73
C LYS A 65 2.69 -12.75 123.16
N GLN A 66 3.11 -13.57 124.11
CA GLN A 66 4.51 -13.66 124.53
C GLN A 66 5.43 -14.15 123.40
N LYS A 67 5.01 -15.16 122.64
CA LYS A 67 5.77 -15.61 121.46
C LYS A 67 5.83 -14.55 120.36
N ALA A 68 4.76 -13.79 120.15
CA ALA A 68 4.71 -12.70 119.20
C ALA A 68 5.65 -11.56 119.62
N VAL A 69 5.71 -11.23 120.91
CA VAL A 69 6.69 -10.27 121.45
C VAL A 69 8.10 -10.81 121.32
N GLU A 70 8.37 -12.08 121.64
CA GLU A 70 9.69 -12.70 121.43
C GLU A 70 10.14 -12.64 119.96
N VAL A 71 9.21 -12.85 119.01
CA VAL A 71 9.49 -12.77 117.56
C VAL A 71 9.62 -11.32 117.11
N MET A 72 8.88 -10.39 117.70
CA MET A 72 9.00 -8.95 117.43
C MET A 72 10.33 -8.40 117.94
N ASP A 73 10.75 -8.77 119.16
CA ASP A 73 12.06 -8.45 119.72
C ASP A 73 13.19 -9.08 118.89
N PHE A 74 12.99 -10.32 118.42
CA PHE A 74 13.90 -10.95 117.47
C PHE A 74 13.97 -10.15 116.16
N LEU A 75 12.85 -9.77 115.55
CA LEU A 75 12.84 -8.97 114.33
C LEU A 75 13.50 -7.61 114.52
N VAL A 76 13.25 -6.91 115.63
CA VAL A 76 13.94 -5.65 115.98
C VAL A 76 15.46 -5.89 116.09
N SER A 77 15.89 -7.02 116.67
CA SER A 77 17.31 -7.37 116.77
C SER A 77 17.99 -7.68 115.43
N VAL A 78 17.23 -8.09 114.40
CA VAL A 78 17.77 -8.40 113.06
C VAL A 78 17.38 -7.35 112.00
N GLN A 79 16.52 -6.39 112.33
CA GLN A 79 16.03 -5.34 111.43
C GLN A 79 17.18 -4.48 110.89
N ASP A 80 18.06 -3.99 111.76
CA ASP A 80 19.20 -3.16 111.34
C ASP A 80 20.15 -3.94 110.42
N LYS A 81 20.34 -5.24 110.68
CA LYS A 81 21.18 -6.11 109.84
C LYS A 81 20.62 -6.23 108.42
N TYR A 82 19.35 -6.57 108.28
CA TYR A 82 18.72 -6.77 106.96
C TYR A 82 18.43 -5.45 106.24
N MET A 83 18.18 -4.36 106.97
CA MET A 83 18.07 -3.01 106.40
C MET A 83 19.41 -2.55 105.82
N HIS A 84 20.52 -2.76 106.55
CA HIS A 84 21.86 -2.47 106.02
C HIS A 84 22.25 -3.39 104.86
N GLU A 85 21.85 -4.66 104.90
CA GLU A 85 22.05 -5.61 103.80
C GLU A 85 21.27 -5.18 102.55
N LEU A 86 20.01 -4.77 102.67
CA LEU A 86 19.23 -4.23 101.56
C LEU A 86 19.84 -2.93 101.00
N GLN A 87 20.24 -1.99 101.87
CA GLN A 87 20.89 -0.75 101.44
C GLN A 87 22.22 -0.99 100.72
N ASN A 88 23.00 -1.99 101.17
CA ASN A 88 24.21 -2.40 100.47
C ASN A 88 23.90 -3.07 99.14
N ASN A 89 22.92 -3.97 99.08
CA ASN A 89 22.48 -4.63 97.85
C ASN A 89 21.94 -3.63 96.82
N VAL A 90 21.21 -2.59 97.26
CA VAL A 90 20.73 -1.50 96.39
C VAL A 90 21.91 -0.68 95.86
N LYS A 91 22.90 -0.34 96.69
CA LYS A 91 24.12 0.38 96.24
C LYS A 91 24.94 -0.47 95.26
N GLU A 92 25.11 -1.75 95.53
CA GLU A 92 25.77 -2.69 94.62
C GLU A 92 24.99 -2.82 93.31
N PHE A 93 23.65 -2.85 93.37
CA PHE A 93 22.80 -2.87 92.18
C PHE A 93 22.89 -1.57 91.37
N GLN A 94 22.99 -0.39 92.01
CA GLN A 94 23.24 0.87 91.32
C GLN A 94 24.57 0.86 90.55
N VAL A 95 25.62 0.26 91.13
CA VAL A 95 26.91 0.06 90.43
C VAL A 95 26.72 -0.93 89.28
N ALA A 96 26.07 -2.06 89.51
CA ALA A 96 25.81 -3.08 88.49
C ALA A 96 24.93 -2.59 87.33
N VAL A 97 24.02 -1.64 87.56
CA VAL A 97 23.22 -0.98 86.52
C VAL A 97 24.07 -0.04 85.68
N LYS A 98 24.98 0.72 86.30
CA LYS A 98 25.93 1.59 85.56
C LYS A 98 26.94 0.77 84.76
N GLU A 99 27.45 -0.31 85.32
CA GLU A 99 28.32 -1.27 84.62
C GLU A 99 27.58 -1.90 83.44
N PHE A 100 26.34 -2.35 83.64
CA PHE A 100 25.50 -2.89 82.58
C PHE A 100 25.21 -1.86 81.48
N LYS A 101 24.94 -0.60 81.82
CA LYS A 101 24.73 0.46 80.82
C LYS A 101 26.00 0.73 80.02
N THR A 102 27.16 0.77 80.69
CA THR A 102 28.47 0.95 80.04
C THR A 102 28.78 -0.21 79.09
N ASP A 103 28.52 -1.44 79.52
CA ASP A 103 28.67 -2.64 78.68
C ASP A 103 27.66 -2.66 77.52
N TYR A 104 26.41 -2.28 77.75
CA TYR A 104 25.39 -2.16 76.71
C TYR A 104 25.77 -1.10 75.65
N ASP A 105 26.32 0.04 76.06
CA ASP A 105 26.74 1.09 75.12
C ASP A 105 28.00 0.72 74.32
N THR A 106 28.89 -0.11 74.89
CA THR A 106 30.16 -0.51 74.25
C THR A 106 30.09 -1.81 73.46
N ASN A 107 29.24 -2.76 73.88
CA ASN A 107 29.16 -4.11 73.33
C ASN A 107 27.75 -4.52 72.88
N GLY A 108 26.76 -3.64 73.07
CA GLY A 108 25.36 -3.93 72.80
C GLY A 108 24.99 -4.10 71.32
N PRO A 109 23.72 -4.41 71.06
CA PRO A 109 23.19 -4.74 69.73
C PRO A 109 23.27 -3.63 68.67
N MET A 110 23.59 -2.38 69.05
CA MET A 110 23.84 -1.28 68.10
C MET A 110 25.30 -1.19 67.62
N VAL A 111 26.23 -1.87 68.28
CA VAL A 111 27.65 -1.79 67.94
C VAL A 111 27.93 -2.70 66.75
N GLN A 112 28.32 -2.08 65.63
CA GLN A 112 28.45 -2.64 64.27
C GLN A 112 28.77 -4.14 64.24
N THR A 113 27.76 -4.95 63.96
CA THR A 113 27.87 -6.39 63.72
C THR A 113 26.79 -6.83 62.72
N ASN A 114 27.04 -7.91 61.99
CA ASN A 114 26.11 -8.53 61.04
C ASN A 114 24.72 -8.72 61.70
N PRO A 115 23.59 -8.51 60.98
CA PRO A 115 22.23 -8.61 61.52
C PRO A 115 21.94 -9.86 62.36
N ARG A 116 22.50 -11.03 62.00
CA ARG A 116 22.35 -12.27 62.80
C ARG A 116 23.06 -12.17 64.16
N ALA A 117 24.30 -11.66 64.15
CA ALA A 117 25.07 -11.44 65.37
C ALA A 117 24.46 -10.33 66.25
N ALA A 118 23.85 -9.31 65.64
CA ALA A 118 23.13 -8.27 66.35
C ALA A 118 21.86 -8.82 67.03
N MET A 119 21.15 -9.76 66.41
CA MET A 119 20.00 -10.45 67.00
C MET A 119 20.39 -11.39 68.15
N ASP A 120 21.52 -12.09 68.01
CA ASP A 120 22.07 -12.91 69.11
C ASP A 120 22.47 -12.05 70.31
N LYS A 121 23.15 -10.92 70.06
CA LYS A 121 23.47 -9.93 71.09
C LYS A 121 22.21 -9.35 71.72
N LEU A 122 21.20 -9.01 70.91
CA LEU A 122 19.91 -8.52 71.40
C LEU A 122 19.28 -9.52 72.37
N ARG A 123 19.30 -10.82 72.04
CA ARG A 123 18.76 -11.87 72.92
C ARG A 123 19.54 -11.98 74.24
N VAL A 124 20.87 -11.89 74.19
CA VAL A 124 21.72 -11.93 75.38
C VAL A 124 21.46 -10.72 76.28
N TYR A 125 21.45 -9.50 75.73
CA TYR A 125 21.21 -8.27 76.49
C TYR A 125 19.75 -8.16 76.97
N GLN A 126 18.78 -8.72 76.24
CA GLN A 126 17.40 -8.83 76.72
C GLN A 126 17.31 -9.75 77.94
N ALA A 127 17.94 -10.92 77.92
CA ALA A 127 17.96 -11.83 79.08
C ALA A 127 18.68 -11.21 80.30
N GLN A 128 19.79 -10.48 80.06
CA GLN A 128 20.50 -9.75 81.11
C GLN A 128 19.71 -8.57 81.67
N PHE A 129 18.92 -7.90 80.83
CA PHE A 129 17.97 -6.86 81.24
C PHE A 129 16.86 -7.47 82.07
N ASP A 130 16.25 -8.57 81.63
CA ASP A 130 15.13 -9.23 82.34
C ASP A 130 15.55 -9.71 83.74
N ASP A 131 16.77 -10.22 83.91
CA ASP A 131 17.30 -10.57 85.24
C ASP A 131 17.39 -9.37 86.19
N ARG A 132 17.90 -8.25 85.67
CA ARG A 132 18.02 -7.00 86.43
C ARG A 132 16.67 -6.34 86.65
N ALA A 133 15.73 -6.46 85.71
CA ALA A 133 14.37 -5.97 85.86
C ALA A 133 13.64 -6.70 87.01
N ARG A 134 13.84 -8.02 87.16
CA ARG A 134 13.32 -8.77 88.30
C ARG A 134 13.91 -8.29 89.63
N LYS A 135 15.23 -8.07 89.68
CA LYS A 135 15.91 -7.52 90.87
C LYS A 135 15.45 -6.09 91.19
N TRP A 136 15.26 -5.26 90.17
CA TRP A 136 14.73 -3.91 90.33
C TRP A 136 13.34 -3.92 90.97
N VAL A 137 12.44 -4.80 90.52
CA VAL A 137 11.11 -4.98 91.13
C VAL A 137 11.24 -5.45 92.59
N SER A 138 12.07 -6.47 92.86
CA SER A 138 12.30 -6.99 94.21
C SER A 138 12.88 -5.96 95.18
N TYR A 139 13.86 -5.15 94.74
CA TYR A 139 14.44 -4.09 95.57
C TYR A 139 13.49 -2.93 95.79
N LYS A 140 12.71 -2.56 94.77
CA LYS A 140 11.66 -1.54 94.90
C LYS A 140 10.65 -1.94 95.99
N GLU A 141 10.22 -3.19 95.98
CA GLU A 141 9.32 -3.75 96.99
C GLU A 141 9.98 -3.84 98.38
N GLY A 142 11.28 -4.18 98.44
CA GLY A 142 12.07 -4.22 99.67
C GLY A 142 12.31 -2.83 100.30
N GLU A 143 12.62 -1.81 99.49
CA GLU A 143 12.78 -0.42 99.94
C GLU A 143 11.46 0.09 100.56
N ALA A 144 10.33 -0.23 99.93
CA ALA A 144 9.00 0.09 100.44
C ALA A 144 8.69 -0.59 101.80
N LEU A 145 9.12 -1.85 101.99
CA LEU A 145 8.92 -2.60 103.23
C LEU A 145 9.57 -1.94 104.47
N PHE A 146 10.75 -1.35 104.28
CA PHE A 146 11.47 -0.64 105.35
C PHE A 146 11.20 0.87 105.39
N GLY A 147 10.27 1.37 104.56
CA GLY A 147 9.92 2.79 104.50
C GLY A 147 11.03 3.69 103.92
N LEU A 148 11.91 3.12 103.09
CA LEU A 148 12.96 3.84 102.37
C LEU A 148 12.38 4.50 101.10
N ASN A 149 13.01 5.56 100.62
CA ASN A 149 12.63 6.18 99.35
C ASN A 149 12.97 5.24 98.19
N GLU A 150 12.03 5.03 97.27
CA GLU A 150 12.23 4.19 96.09
C GLU A 150 13.36 4.74 95.21
N THR A 151 14.33 3.90 94.88
CA THR A 151 15.41 4.26 93.96
C THR A 151 14.93 4.13 92.50
N GLU A 152 14.97 5.22 91.73
CA GLU A 152 14.70 5.22 90.29
C GLU A 152 15.95 4.88 89.46
N TYR A 153 15.78 4.12 88.37
CA TYR A 153 16.85 3.75 87.44
C TYR A 153 16.53 4.20 86.00
N PRO A 154 16.74 5.49 85.66
CA PRO A 154 16.45 6.03 84.32
C PRO A 154 17.17 5.28 83.19
N ASP A 155 18.39 4.80 83.44
CA ASP A 155 19.19 4.06 82.46
C ASP A 155 18.55 2.73 82.07
N LEU A 156 17.95 2.00 83.01
CA LEU A 156 17.21 0.77 82.72
C LEU A 156 15.95 1.04 81.90
N VAL A 157 15.23 2.13 82.18
CA VAL A 157 14.04 2.52 81.40
C VAL A 157 14.42 2.92 79.97
N ALA A 158 15.54 3.61 79.80
CA ALA A 158 16.07 3.97 78.49
C ALA A 158 16.44 2.71 77.68
N VAL A 159 17.20 1.78 78.29
CA VAL A 159 17.59 0.50 77.67
C VAL A 159 16.35 -0.35 77.33
N GLN A 160 15.32 -0.37 78.18
CA GLN A 160 14.08 -1.11 77.89
C GLN A 160 13.35 -0.60 76.64
N ARG A 161 13.30 0.73 76.46
CA ARG A 161 12.68 1.33 75.26
C ARG A 161 13.51 1.03 74.02
N GLU A 162 14.83 1.10 74.13
CA GLU A 162 15.75 0.84 73.04
C GLU A 162 15.72 -0.62 72.58
N LEU A 163 15.76 -1.57 73.52
CA LEU A 163 15.66 -3.02 73.25
C LEU A 163 14.36 -3.38 72.51
N LYS A 164 13.22 -2.78 72.87
CA LYS A 164 11.94 -2.99 72.18
C LYS A 164 11.96 -2.50 70.72
N LEU A 165 12.58 -1.35 70.48
CA LEU A 165 12.72 -0.79 69.13
C LEU A 165 13.70 -1.63 68.29
N LEU A 166 14.81 -2.08 68.87
CA LEU A 166 15.78 -2.97 68.21
C LEU A 166 15.20 -4.34 67.90
N HIS A 167 14.36 -4.90 68.77
CA HIS A 167 13.66 -6.16 68.50
C HIS A 167 12.73 -6.05 67.28
N THR A 168 12.04 -4.91 67.16
CA THR A 168 11.17 -4.64 66.00
C THR A 168 11.99 -4.51 64.71
N LEU A 169 13.11 -3.76 64.75
CA LEU A 169 13.97 -3.57 63.59
C LEU A 169 14.63 -4.88 63.13
N TYR A 170 15.33 -5.57 64.03
CA TYR A 170 16.07 -6.79 63.67
C TYR A 170 15.15 -7.98 63.38
N GLY A 171 13.92 -8.01 63.91
CA GLY A 171 12.90 -8.97 63.49
C GLY A 171 12.56 -8.82 62.01
N VAL A 172 12.19 -7.61 61.58
CA VAL A 172 11.90 -7.33 60.15
C VAL A 172 13.15 -7.50 59.29
N TYR A 173 14.33 -7.08 59.77
CA TYR A 173 15.59 -7.29 59.04
C TYR A 173 15.88 -8.78 58.82
N SER A 174 15.69 -9.61 59.85
CA SER A 174 15.84 -11.07 59.73
C SER A 174 14.84 -11.66 58.74
N ASP A 175 13.57 -11.26 58.81
CA ASP A 175 12.54 -11.73 57.87
C ASP A 175 12.85 -11.36 56.42
N VAL A 176 13.35 -10.14 56.18
CA VAL A 176 13.81 -9.69 54.86
C VAL A 176 14.98 -10.56 54.39
N ILE A 177 16.01 -10.76 55.22
CA ILE A 177 17.17 -11.60 54.85
C ILE A 177 16.75 -13.04 54.52
N ILE A 178 15.85 -13.64 55.32
CA ILE A 178 15.38 -15.02 55.08
C ILE A 178 14.62 -15.09 53.75
N THR A 179 13.72 -14.14 53.52
CA THR A 179 12.87 -14.11 52.33
C THR A 179 13.68 -13.84 51.07
N VAL A 180 14.62 -12.90 51.13
CA VAL A 180 15.54 -12.54 50.05
C VAL A 180 16.45 -13.72 49.68
N ASN A 181 17.02 -14.44 50.67
CA ASN A 181 17.81 -15.65 50.40
C ASN A 181 16.96 -16.77 49.80
N ARG A 182 15.71 -16.94 50.25
CA ARG A 182 14.79 -17.92 49.65
C ARG A 182 14.55 -17.62 48.17
N PHE A 183 14.32 -16.35 47.84
CA PHE A 183 14.14 -15.95 46.45
C PHE A 183 15.41 -16.14 45.63
N ASP A 184 16.59 -15.85 46.18
CA ASP A 184 17.86 -16.12 45.48
C ASP A 184 18.07 -17.57 45.12
N ASP A 185 17.62 -18.48 45.98
CA ASP A 185 17.78 -19.91 45.79
C ASP A 185 16.72 -20.53 44.86
N THR A 186 15.68 -19.76 44.51
CA THR A 186 14.61 -20.21 43.62
C THR A 186 15.09 -20.19 42.16
N LEU A 187 14.77 -21.26 41.43
CA LEU A 187 15.08 -21.36 39.99
C LEU A 187 14.33 -20.28 39.21
N TRP A 188 15.01 -19.69 38.24
CA TRP A 188 14.44 -18.63 37.40
C TRP A 188 13.19 -19.09 36.68
N ALA A 189 13.07 -20.36 36.28
CA ALA A 189 11.88 -20.89 35.64
C ALA A 189 10.65 -20.90 36.56
N GLU A 190 10.84 -21.35 37.81
CA GLU A 190 9.78 -21.54 38.81
C GLU A 190 9.41 -20.27 39.58
N LEU A 191 10.18 -19.19 39.39
CA LEU A 191 10.00 -17.92 40.08
C LEU A 191 8.69 -17.22 39.70
N ASP A 192 7.81 -16.98 40.68
CA ASP A 192 6.64 -16.11 40.57
C ASP A 192 7.03 -14.67 40.97
N LEU A 193 7.10 -13.77 39.98
CA LEU A 193 7.51 -12.38 40.19
C LEU A 193 6.40 -11.53 40.84
N ASP A 194 5.13 -11.93 40.74
CA ASP A 194 4.02 -11.20 41.36
C ASP A 194 3.96 -11.51 42.87
N GLU A 195 4.27 -12.76 43.26
CA GLU A 195 4.45 -13.12 44.67
C GLU A 195 5.64 -12.35 45.29
N VAL A 196 6.75 -12.26 44.57
CA VAL A 196 7.95 -11.53 45.00
C VAL A 196 7.65 -10.04 45.20
N GLU A 197 6.97 -9.40 44.24
CA GLU A 197 6.56 -7.99 44.34
C GLU A 197 5.67 -7.73 45.55
N THR A 198 4.68 -8.60 45.77
CA THR A 198 3.75 -8.46 46.90
C THR A 198 4.51 -8.51 48.23
N GLN A 199 5.41 -9.48 48.40
CA GLN A 199 6.18 -9.62 49.65
C GLN A 199 7.18 -8.48 49.87
N MET A 200 7.83 -8.00 48.81
CA MET A 200 8.79 -6.89 48.90
C MET A 200 8.10 -5.54 49.16
N SER A 201 6.91 -5.32 48.60
CA SER A 201 6.07 -4.16 48.87
C SER A 201 5.55 -4.16 50.33
N ASP A 202 5.18 -5.33 50.85
CA ASP A 202 4.81 -5.50 52.25
C ASP A 202 5.98 -5.14 53.20
N PHE A 203 7.21 -5.56 52.88
CA PHE A 203 8.40 -5.15 53.65
C PHE A 203 8.69 -3.66 53.55
N GLN A 204 8.49 -3.05 52.38
CA GLN A 204 8.64 -1.60 52.20
C GLN A 204 7.61 -0.83 53.05
N SER A 205 6.36 -1.29 53.09
CA SER A 205 5.30 -0.75 53.94
C SER A 205 5.64 -0.89 55.43
N LYS A 206 6.12 -2.06 55.85
CA LYS A 206 6.60 -2.31 57.23
C LYS A 206 7.74 -1.34 57.60
N CYS A 207 8.73 -1.14 56.73
CA CYS A 207 9.82 -0.18 56.95
C CYS A 207 9.30 1.27 57.08
N ARG A 208 8.32 1.68 56.27
CA ARG A 208 7.68 3.01 56.36
C ARG A 208 6.89 3.22 57.66
N SER A 209 6.26 2.16 58.17
CA SER A 209 5.46 2.20 59.40
C SER A 209 6.28 2.28 60.70
N MET A 210 7.60 2.05 60.65
CA MET A 210 8.47 2.06 61.82
C MET A 210 8.58 3.46 62.47
N PRO A 211 8.70 3.56 63.81
CA PRO A 211 8.85 4.83 64.51
C PRO A 211 10.05 5.65 64.04
N LYS A 212 9.88 6.99 63.91
CA LYS A 212 10.92 7.93 63.43
C LYS A 212 12.26 7.84 64.15
N THR A 213 12.27 7.39 65.41
CA THR A 213 13.48 7.17 66.21
C THR A 213 14.42 6.10 65.60
N ILE A 214 13.86 5.10 64.91
CA ILE A 214 14.61 4.01 64.28
C ILE A 214 15.25 4.45 62.96
N HIS A 215 14.68 5.45 62.27
CA HIS A 215 15.13 5.87 60.93
C HIS A 215 16.55 6.45 60.91
N GLY A 216 17.03 6.95 62.06
CA GLY A 216 18.38 7.47 62.20
C GLY A 216 19.46 6.40 62.30
N TRP A 217 19.08 5.15 62.60
CA TRP A 217 20.01 4.04 62.85
C TRP A 217 20.55 3.46 61.54
N ASP A 218 21.84 3.13 61.52
CA ASP A 218 22.50 2.67 60.30
C ASP A 218 21.95 1.32 59.83
N SER A 219 21.62 0.40 60.75
CA SER A 219 20.98 -0.87 60.41
C SER A 219 19.61 -0.71 59.75
N PHE A 220 18.86 0.36 60.06
CA PHE A 220 17.61 0.66 59.35
C PHE A 220 17.88 1.20 57.95
N LYS A 221 18.88 2.07 57.79
CA LYS A 221 19.26 2.59 56.48
C LYS A 221 19.71 1.46 55.56
N GLU A 222 20.50 0.51 56.06
CA GLU A 222 20.90 -0.69 55.31
C GLU A 222 19.71 -1.55 54.91
N LEU A 223 18.80 -1.85 55.85
CA LEU A 223 17.57 -2.60 55.57
C LEU A 223 16.72 -1.90 54.51
N LYS A 224 16.57 -0.58 54.62
CA LYS A 224 15.80 0.22 53.68
C LYS A 224 16.42 0.22 52.28
N ILE A 225 17.73 0.42 52.18
CA ILE A 225 18.46 0.34 50.91
C ILE A 225 18.25 -1.04 50.27
N MET A 226 18.41 -2.13 51.04
CA MET A 226 18.20 -3.49 50.53
C MET A 226 16.79 -3.73 49.98
N VAL A 227 15.75 -3.23 50.66
CA VAL A 227 14.35 -3.38 50.24
C VAL A 227 14.03 -2.48 49.04
N ASP A 228 14.52 -1.25 49.02
CA ASP A 228 14.28 -0.30 47.94
C ASP A 228 15.02 -0.75 46.66
N GLU A 229 16.31 -1.12 46.73
CA GLU A 229 17.09 -1.64 45.59
C GLU A 229 16.47 -2.90 44.97
N PHE A 230 15.91 -3.79 45.80
CA PHE A 230 15.26 -4.99 45.28
C PHE A 230 13.96 -4.64 44.56
N ASN A 231 13.13 -3.74 45.12
CA ASN A 231 11.89 -3.28 44.48
C ASN A 231 12.15 -2.58 43.14
N ASP A 232 13.21 -1.77 43.05
CA ASP A 232 13.57 -1.04 41.83
C ASP A 232 13.91 -1.99 40.65
N VAL A 233 14.34 -3.22 40.92
CA VAL A 233 14.73 -4.20 39.90
C VAL A 233 13.58 -5.13 39.49
N ILE A 234 12.46 -5.17 40.23
CA ILE A 234 11.36 -6.11 39.96
C ILE A 234 10.78 -5.93 38.56
N GLU A 235 10.55 -4.69 38.12
CA GLU A 235 9.98 -4.43 36.79
C GLU A 235 10.92 -4.91 35.67
N THR A 236 12.23 -4.65 35.81
CA THR A 236 13.23 -5.18 34.88
C THR A 236 13.24 -6.71 34.89
N LEU A 237 13.08 -7.36 36.04
CA LEU A 237 12.96 -8.83 36.10
C LEU A 237 11.70 -9.34 35.39
N LYS A 238 10.58 -8.61 35.47
CA LYS A 238 9.35 -8.93 34.70
C LYS A 238 9.58 -8.82 33.20
N ASN A 239 10.25 -7.76 32.76
CA ASN A 239 10.65 -7.60 31.36
C ASN A 239 11.58 -8.73 30.90
N LEU A 240 12.48 -9.19 31.78
CA LEU A 240 13.40 -10.29 31.50
C LEU A 240 12.77 -11.69 31.52
N LYS A 241 11.61 -11.85 32.17
CA LYS A 241 10.87 -13.12 32.26
C LYS A 241 10.01 -13.36 31.00
N GLN A 242 9.88 -12.38 30.10
CA GLN A 242 9.14 -12.54 28.85
C GLN A 242 9.72 -13.65 27.96
N GLU A 243 8.86 -14.36 27.23
CA GLU A 243 9.23 -15.54 26.41
C GLU A 243 10.18 -15.21 25.23
N PHE A 244 10.43 -13.93 24.94
CA PHE A 244 11.22 -13.50 23.78
C PHE A 244 12.74 -13.45 24.03
N ILE A 245 13.20 -13.69 25.26
CA ILE A 245 14.62 -13.61 25.61
C ILE A 245 15.36 -14.90 25.23
N ARG A 246 16.45 -14.76 24.47
CA ARG A 246 17.30 -15.85 24.00
C ARG A 246 18.71 -15.72 24.58
N GLU A 247 19.51 -16.77 24.41
CA GLU A 247 20.89 -16.86 24.90
C GLU A 247 21.76 -15.64 24.52
N ARG A 248 21.62 -15.13 23.29
CA ARG A 248 22.33 -13.92 22.83
C ARG A 248 22.00 -12.67 23.66
N HIS A 249 20.76 -12.54 24.15
CA HIS A 249 20.35 -11.39 24.96
C HIS A 249 20.92 -11.51 26.38
N TRP A 250 20.97 -12.73 26.93
CA TRP A 250 21.65 -13.00 28.19
C TRP A 250 23.15 -12.70 28.12
N GLN A 251 23.80 -13.00 26.99
CA GLN A 251 25.20 -12.62 26.74
C GLN A 251 25.38 -11.09 26.71
N SER A 252 24.46 -10.35 26.09
CA SER A 252 24.49 -8.88 26.10
C SER A 252 24.30 -8.32 27.51
N ILE A 253 23.38 -8.87 28.31
CA ILE A 253 23.17 -8.47 29.71
C ILE A 253 24.42 -8.76 30.54
N MET A 254 25.04 -9.93 30.37
CA MET A 254 26.32 -10.28 31.01
C MET A 254 27.43 -9.29 30.67
N ALA A 255 27.51 -8.85 29.40
CA ALA A 255 28.49 -7.86 28.96
C ALA A 255 28.27 -6.48 29.59
N VAL A 256 27.01 -6.03 29.68
CA VAL A 256 26.63 -4.75 30.32
C VAL A 256 26.94 -4.78 31.82
N CYS A 257 26.56 -5.85 32.51
CA CYS A 257 26.79 -6.00 33.94
C CYS A 257 28.25 -6.37 34.30
N GLY A 258 29.10 -6.67 33.32
CA GLY A 258 30.49 -7.10 33.55
C GLY A 258 30.62 -8.42 34.32
N THR A 259 29.61 -9.28 34.28
CA THR A 259 29.55 -10.54 35.03
C THR A 259 29.19 -11.71 34.12
N THR A 260 29.57 -12.92 34.52
CA THR A 260 29.23 -14.15 33.76
C THR A 260 28.49 -15.11 34.67
N PHE A 261 27.36 -15.64 34.20
CA PHE A 261 26.57 -16.64 34.91
C PHE A 261 26.01 -17.67 33.93
N LYS A 262 25.69 -18.86 34.43
CA LYS A 262 25.08 -19.91 33.60
C LYS A 262 23.58 -19.69 33.48
N THR A 263 23.07 -19.75 32.25
CA THR A 263 21.65 -19.61 31.91
C THR A 263 20.95 -20.95 31.66
N ASP A 264 21.61 -22.06 32.01
CA ASP A 264 21.03 -23.40 31.93
C ASP A 264 19.77 -23.50 32.81
N TYR A 265 18.69 -24.08 32.27
CA TYR A 265 17.38 -24.13 32.90
C TYR A 265 17.40 -24.68 34.34
N ASP A 266 18.24 -25.68 34.59
CA ASP A 266 18.31 -26.41 35.87
C ASP A 266 19.20 -25.73 36.92
N VAL A 267 19.91 -24.65 36.55
CA VAL A 267 20.92 -23.99 37.41
C VAL A 267 20.66 -22.49 37.54
N PHE A 268 19.94 -21.88 36.59
CA PHE A 268 19.69 -20.45 36.59
C PHE A 268 18.72 -20.07 37.70
N LYS A 269 19.17 -19.21 38.62
CA LYS A 269 18.44 -18.76 39.81
C LYS A 269 18.39 -17.24 39.86
N LEU A 270 17.41 -16.68 40.59
CA LEU A 270 17.32 -15.23 40.78
C LEU A 270 18.58 -14.63 41.41
N GLY A 271 19.24 -15.37 42.30
CA GLY A 271 20.46 -14.91 42.96
C GLY A 271 21.60 -14.61 41.99
N HIS A 272 21.68 -15.31 40.85
CA HIS A 272 22.68 -15.02 39.82
C HIS A 272 22.45 -13.65 39.17
N LEU A 273 21.19 -13.29 38.95
CA LEU A 273 20.79 -12.00 38.40
C LEU A 273 21.01 -10.87 39.40
N ARG A 274 20.61 -11.04 40.66
CA ARG A 274 20.81 -9.98 41.66
C ARG A 274 22.29 -9.72 41.95
N ASN A 275 23.10 -10.78 42.05
CA ASN A 275 24.54 -10.65 42.26
C ASN A 275 25.27 -10.04 41.06
N ALA A 276 24.65 -10.01 39.87
CA ALA A 276 25.17 -9.32 38.70
C ALA A 276 25.06 -7.79 38.78
N GLY A 277 24.37 -7.24 39.79
CA GLY A 277 24.30 -5.79 40.01
C GLY A 277 23.37 -5.05 39.04
N LEU A 278 22.23 -5.67 38.70
CA LEU A 278 21.25 -5.13 37.73
C LEU A 278 20.78 -3.70 38.06
N VAL A 279 20.70 -3.34 39.35
CA VAL A 279 20.27 -2.01 39.84
C VAL A 279 21.04 -0.87 39.15
N LYS A 280 22.32 -1.07 38.85
CA LYS A 280 23.18 -0.02 38.28
C LYS A 280 22.97 0.20 36.78
N HIS A 281 22.32 -0.75 36.10
CA HIS A 281 22.21 -0.80 34.65
C HIS A 281 20.76 -1.02 34.19
N ILE A 282 19.77 -0.67 35.03
CA ILE A 282 18.33 -0.87 34.77
C ILE A 282 17.93 -0.38 33.38
N GLU A 283 18.28 0.86 33.02
CA GLU A 283 17.91 1.46 31.73
C GLU A 283 18.46 0.69 30.53
N GLU A 284 19.71 0.23 30.60
CA GLU A 284 20.38 -0.50 29.53
C GLU A 284 19.80 -1.90 29.36
N ILE A 285 19.46 -2.55 30.48
CA ILE A 285 18.85 -3.89 30.49
C ILE A 285 17.40 -3.84 29.98
N ASP A 286 16.63 -2.83 30.38
CA ASP A 286 15.27 -2.62 29.87
C ASP A 286 15.27 -2.27 28.37
N GLU A 287 16.27 -1.54 27.85
CA GLU A 287 16.41 -1.34 26.41
C GLU A 287 16.68 -2.67 25.67
N ILE A 288 17.52 -3.56 26.24
CA ILE A 288 17.74 -4.91 25.69
C ILE A 288 16.44 -5.71 25.71
N ALA A 289 15.71 -5.74 26.82
CA ALA A 289 14.45 -6.48 26.95
C ALA A 289 13.37 -5.98 25.98
N SER A 290 13.23 -4.65 25.85
CA SER A 290 12.34 -4.03 24.86
C SER A 290 12.74 -4.37 23.42
N GLY A 291 14.04 -4.41 23.15
CA GLY A 291 14.60 -4.86 21.87
C GLY A 291 14.22 -6.30 21.53
N CYS A 292 14.18 -7.20 22.52
CA CYS A 292 13.80 -8.61 22.32
C CYS A 292 12.36 -8.74 21.80
N ALA A 293 11.41 -8.00 22.37
CA ALA A 293 10.02 -8.01 21.92
C ALA A 293 9.89 -7.51 20.47
N LYS A 294 10.67 -6.48 20.10
CA LYS A 294 10.74 -5.97 18.73
C LYS A 294 11.40 -6.95 17.77
N GLU A 295 12.43 -7.67 18.20
CA GLU A 295 13.03 -8.76 17.43
C GLU A 295 12.04 -9.89 17.14
N ALA A 296 11.24 -10.29 18.13
CA ALA A 296 10.20 -11.30 17.94
C ALA A 296 9.12 -10.85 16.94
N GLU A 297 8.73 -9.58 16.97
CA GLU A 297 7.80 -9.00 15.98
C GLU A 297 8.38 -9.05 14.55
N ILE A 298 9.68 -8.75 14.39
CA ILE A 298 10.39 -8.85 13.12
C ILE A 298 10.43 -10.31 12.64
N GLU A 299 10.76 -11.25 13.52
CA GLU A 299 10.85 -12.68 13.19
C GLU A 299 9.48 -13.24 12.77
N ALA A 300 8.42 -12.89 13.48
CA ALA A 300 7.05 -13.28 13.15
C ALA A 300 6.66 -12.78 11.75
N LYS A 301 6.81 -11.47 11.49
CA LYS A 301 6.50 -10.89 10.17
C LYS A 301 7.35 -11.49 9.06
N LEU A 302 8.64 -11.72 9.30
CA LEU A 302 9.51 -12.37 8.32
C LEU A 302 9.04 -13.79 8.01
N ASN A 303 8.70 -14.58 9.03
CA ASN A 303 8.20 -15.95 8.85
C ASN A 303 6.84 -15.97 8.13
N ASP A 304 5.94 -15.01 8.40
CA ASP A 304 4.67 -14.87 7.70
C ASP A 304 4.88 -14.63 6.19
N ILE A 305 5.80 -13.72 5.84
CA ILE A 305 6.17 -13.47 4.44
C ILE A 305 6.74 -14.75 3.81
N MET A 306 7.66 -15.44 4.50
CA MET A 306 8.24 -16.68 4.00
C MET A 306 7.18 -17.76 3.76
N ALA A 307 6.24 -17.94 4.70
CA ALA A 307 5.16 -18.92 4.59
C ALA A 307 4.18 -18.57 3.47
N ALA A 308 3.87 -17.29 3.28
CA ALA A 308 3.03 -16.82 2.18
C ALA A 308 3.61 -17.25 0.83
N TRP A 309 4.91 -17.02 0.59
CA TRP A 309 5.55 -17.29 -0.68
C TRP A 309 5.98 -18.75 -0.91
N GLN A 310 6.04 -19.58 0.13
CA GLN A 310 6.31 -21.01 -0.02
C GLN A 310 5.19 -21.75 -0.78
N ASN A 311 3.96 -21.26 -0.73
CA ASN A 311 2.79 -21.93 -1.34
C ASN A 311 2.28 -21.21 -2.61
N GLN A 312 2.92 -20.13 -3.04
CA GLN A 312 2.51 -19.40 -4.24
C GLN A 312 2.96 -20.15 -5.50
N GLU A 313 2.02 -20.46 -6.38
CA GLU A 313 2.23 -21.19 -7.63
C GLU A 313 1.82 -20.37 -8.86
N PHE A 314 2.51 -20.57 -9.98
CA PHE A 314 2.06 -19.98 -11.25
C PHE A 314 0.81 -20.69 -11.77
N VAL A 315 -0.12 -19.89 -12.31
CA VAL A 315 -1.31 -20.39 -13.01
C VAL A 315 -1.12 -20.23 -14.51
N PHE A 316 -1.18 -21.36 -15.22
CA PHE A 316 -1.00 -21.42 -16.67
C PHE A 316 -2.35 -21.42 -17.41
N MET A 317 -2.34 -20.99 -18.66
CA MET A 317 -3.49 -20.93 -19.57
C MET A 317 -3.17 -21.64 -20.89
N GLN A 318 -4.17 -22.32 -21.46
CA GLN A 318 -4.05 -22.92 -22.78
C GLN A 318 -3.89 -21.87 -23.88
N PHE A 319 -2.99 -22.16 -24.82
CA PHE A 319 -2.80 -21.41 -26.06
C PHE A 319 -3.27 -22.22 -27.26
N LYS A 320 -4.39 -21.80 -27.86
CA LYS A 320 -5.00 -22.48 -29.01
C LYS A 320 -5.11 -23.99 -28.72
N ASN A 321 -4.65 -24.84 -29.63
CA ASN A 321 -4.58 -26.30 -29.46
C ASN A 321 -3.18 -26.80 -29.07
N ARG A 322 -2.25 -25.91 -28.65
CA ARG A 322 -0.84 -26.23 -28.39
C ARG A 322 -0.53 -26.49 -26.91
N GLY A 323 -1.54 -26.51 -26.04
CA GLY A 323 -1.41 -26.77 -24.60
C GLY A 323 -1.18 -25.51 -23.76
N GLU A 324 -0.80 -25.70 -22.50
CA GLU A 324 -0.58 -24.63 -21.51
C GLU A 324 0.76 -23.91 -21.74
N LEU A 325 0.75 -22.90 -22.61
CA LEU A 325 1.95 -22.15 -23.02
C LEU A 325 1.92 -20.68 -22.59
N LEU A 326 0.93 -20.27 -21.80
CA LEU A 326 0.78 -18.89 -21.33
C LEU A 326 0.67 -18.83 -19.82
N LEU A 327 1.18 -17.78 -19.21
CA LEU A 327 0.83 -17.37 -17.85
C LEU A 327 -0.51 -16.62 -17.86
N LYS A 328 -1.36 -16.88 -16.86
CA LYS A 328 -2.71 -16.30 -16.76
C LYS A 328 -2.67 -14.85 -16.26
N GLY A 329 -2.86 -13.88 -17.15
CA GLY A 329 -2.70 -12.43 -16.90
C GLY A 329 -3.31 -11.89 -15.60
N ILE A 330 -4.59 -12.17 -15.31
CA ILE A 330 -5.28 -11.68 -14.10
C ILE A 330 -4.61 -12.18 -12.81
N SER A 331 -4.10 -13.42 -12.83
CA SER A 331 -3.42 -13.99 -11.67
C SER A 331 -2.04 -13.39 -11.44
N ILE A 332 -1.42 -12.83 -12.49
CA ILE A 332 -0.06 -12.28 -12.42
C ILE A 332 -0.09 -10.85 -11.90
N THR A 333 -1.09 -10.05 -12.28
CA THR A 333 -1.22 -8.68 -11.75
C THR A 333 -1.40 -8.70 -10.24
N ASP A 334 -2.28 -9.57 -9.72
CA ASP A 334 -2.49 -9.71 -8.28
C ASP A 334 -1.22 -10.21 -7.58
N LEU A 335 -0.46 -11.11 -8.23
CA LEU A 335 0.79 -11.64 -7.72
C LEU A 335 1.88 -10.55 -7.64
N LEU A 336 2.02 -9.71 -8.67
CA LEU A 336 2.97 -8.60 -8.69
C LEU A 336 2.65 -7.60 -7.59
N THR A 337 1.37 -7.25 -7.40
CA THR A 337 0.95 -6.37 -6.28
C THR A 337 1.27 -6.99 -4.92
N GLN A 338 1.00 -8.28 -4.70
CA GLN A 338 1.38 -8.97 -3.46
C GLN A 338 2.90 -8.99 -3.25
N MET A 339 3.69 -9.05 -4.33
CA MET A 339 5.15 -9.02 -4.30
C MET A 339 5.66 -7.63 -3.91
N GLU A 340 5.11 -6.57 -4.48
CA GLU A 340 5.42 -5.18 -4.12
C GLU A 340 5.09 -4.91 -2.64
N ASP A 341 3.92 -5.37 -2.16
CA ASP A 341 3.54 -5.25 -0.74
C ASP A 341 4.51 -5.98 0.19
N SER A 342 4.91 -7.20 -0.20
CA SER A 342 5.90 -7.99 0.56
C SER A 342 7.29 -7.34 0.56
N GLN A 343 7.71 -6.75 -0.56
CA GLN A 343 8.96 -6.00 -0.65
C GLN A 343 8.92 -4.75 0.23
N MET A 344 7.81 -3.99 0.22
CA MET A 344 7.63 -2.84 1.12
C MET A 344 7.70 -3.27 2.59
N ALA A 345 7.09 -4.40 2.95
CA ALA A 345 7.18 -4.95 4.29
C ALA A 345 8.63 -5.31 4.67
N LEU A 346 9.38 -6.00 3.80
CA LEU A 346 10.80 -6.34 4.02
C LEU A 346 11.70 -5.10 4.14
N GLN A 347 11.45 -4.05 3.33
CA GLN A 347 12.14 -2.77 3.47
C GLN A 347 11.82 -2.08 4.80
N GLY A 348 10.57 -2.16 5.26
CA GLY A 348 10.17 -1.73 6.59
C GLY A 348 10.94 -2.46 7.69
N LEU A 349 11.10 -3.79 7.58
CA LEU A 349 11.90 -4.59 8.52
C LEU A 349 13.40 -4.21 8.46
N LEU A 350 13.94 -3.88 7.28
CA LEU A 350 15.32 -3.41 7.11
C LEU A 350 15.57 -2.01 7.71
N SER A 351 14.54 -1.18 7.80
CA SER A 351 14.63 0.14 8.44
C SER A 351 14.60 0.08 9.97
N ASN A 352 14.14 -1.03 10.54
CA ASN A 352 14.04 -1.20 11.99
C ASN A 352 15.41 -1.43 12.64
N ARG A 353 15.73 -0.66 13.69
CA ARG A 353 17.02 -0.73 14.41
C ARG A 353 17.34 -2.11 15.00
N PHE A 354 16.33 -2.93 15.27
CA PHE A 354 16.48 -4.26 15.91
C PHE A 354 16.63 -5.41 14.91
N ASN A 355 16.86 -5.13 13.61
CA ASN A 355 16.92 -6.18 12.60
C ASN A 355 18.24 -6.98 12.54
N GLY A 356 19.26 -6.61 13.32
CA GLY A 356 20.63 -7.13 13.22
C GLY A 356 20.71 -8.65 13.03
N PRO A 357 20.07 -9.47 13.89
CA PRO A 357 20.10 -10.93 13.79
C PRO A 357 19.43 -11.50 12.54
N PHE A 358 18.49 -10.77 11.94
CA PHE A 358 17.68 -11.21 10.79
C PHE A 358 18.10 -10.56 9.48
N LYS A 359 19.02 -9.59 9.52
CA LYS A 359 19.40 -8.76 8.39
C LYS A 359 19.78 -9.59 7.16
N GLU A 360 20.60 -10.61 7.33
CA GLU A 360 21.01 -11.50 6.23
C GLU A 360 19.80 -12.20 5.59
N ARG A 361 18.88 -12.74 6.40
CA ARG A 361 17.64 -13.38 5.91
C ARG A 361 16.72 -12.39 5.22
N ILE A 362 16.55 -11.18 5.76
CA ILE A 362 15.68 -10.15 5.16
C ILE A 362 16.26 -9.71 3.80
N VAL A 363 17.59 -9.50 3.72
CA VAL A 363 18.26 -9.13 2.46
C VAL A 363 18.15 -10.25 1.43
N ASP A 364 18.34 -11.52 1.81
CA ASP A 364 18.18 -12.67 0.93
C ASP A 364 16.76 -12.75 0.35
N TRP A 365 15.73 -12.65 1.20
CA TRP A 365 14.34 -12.66 0.76
C TRP A 365 13.96 -11.45 -0.10
N ASN A 366 14.45 -10.26 0.23
CA ASN A 366 14.24 -9.08 -0.59
C ASN A 366 14.86 -9.26 -1.98
N THR A 367 16.09 -9.79 -2.05
CA THR A 367 16.78 -10.08 -3.31
C THR A 367 16.02 -11.11 -4.15
N LYS A 368 15.52 -12.18 -3.51
CA LYS A 368 14.69 -13.21 -4.18
C LYS A 368 13.42 -12.61 -4.76
N LEU A 369 12.67 -11.82 -4.00
CA LEU A 369 11.43 -11.19 -4.50
C LEU A 369 11.72 -10.18 -5.61
N THR A 370 12.78 -9.36 -5.51
CA THR A 370 13.18 -8.44 -6.59
C THR A 370 13.53 -9.21 -7.87
N MET A 371 14.30 -10.28 -7.77
CA MET A 371 14.63 -11.12 -8.93
C MET A 371 13.39 -11.80 -9.52
N CYS A 372 12.45 -12.27 -8.70
CA CYS A 372 11.19 -12.82 -9.18
C CYS A 372 10.38 -11.77 -9.94
N HIS A 373 10.27 -10.55 -9.42
CA HIS A 373 9.55 -9.46 -10.06
C HIS A 373 10.11 -9.15 -11.45
N GLU A 374 11.43 -8.95 -11.55
CA GLU A 374 12.12 -8.67 -12.82
C GLU A 374 11.92 -9.79 -13.85
N ILE A 375 12.00 -11.06 -13.42
CA ILE A 375 11.79 -12.22 -14.28
C ILE A 375 10.35 -12.28 -14.77
N ILE A 376 9.37 -12.06 -13.90
CA ILE A 376 7.95 -12.09 -14.26
C ILE A 376 7.62 -10.98 -15.26
N ASP A 377 8.11 -9.75 -15.04
CA ASP A 377 7.91 -8.63 -15.97
C ASP A 377 8.48 -8.94 -17.36
N GLN A 378 9.72 -9.43 -17.41
CA GLN A 378 10.34 -9.84 -18.67
C GLN A 378 9.57 -10.98 -19.33
N TRP A 379 9.09 -11.95 -18.56
CA TRP A 379 8.30 -13.07 -19.06
C TRP A 379 7.01 -12.58 -19.72
N ILE A 380 6.28 -11.66 -19.09
CA ILE A 380 5.07 -11.06 -19.67
C ILE A 380 5.39 -10.36 -20.99
N GLY A 381 6.49 -9.58 -21.03
CA GLY A 381 6.94 -8.90 -22.25
C GLY A 381 7.27 -9.87 -23.38
N VAL A 382 8.05 -10.92 -23.10
CA VAL A 382 8.39 -11.99 -24.05
C VAL A 382 7.12 -12.71 -24.52
N GLN A 383 6.19 -13.02 -23.60
CA GLN A 383 4.92 -13.67 -23.92
C GLN A 383 4.09 -12.85 -24.91
N ALA A 384 3.93 -11.55 -24.65
CA ALA A 384 3.15 -10.67 -25.52
C ALA A 384 3.74 -10.59 -26.93
N LEU A 385 5.07 -10.42 -27.03
CA LEU A 385 5.75 -10.35 -28.32
C LEU A 385 5.76 -11.70 -29.06
N TRP A 386 5.92 -12.81 -28.32
CA TRP A 386 5.83 -14.16 -28.87
C TRP A 386 4.44 -14.45 -29.43
N ILE A 387 3.34 -14.14 -28.71
CA ILE A 387 1.97 -14.34 -29.21
C ILE A 387 1.75 -13.58 -30.54
N TYR A 388 2.20 -12.33 -30.60
CA TYR A 388 2.09 -11.51 -31.80
C TYR A 388 2.86 -12.12 -32.99
N LEU A 389 4.12 -12.49 -32.78
CA LEU A 389 4.96 -13.06 -33.84
C LEU A 389 4.56 -14.49 -34.21
N GLU A 390 3.98 -15.26 -33.28
CA GLU A 390 3.43 -16.60 -33.54
C GLU A 390 2.29 -16.53 -34.55
N ALA A 391 1.35 -15.60 -34.36
CA ALA A 391 0.27 -15.38 -35.29
C ALA A 391 0.76 -15.00 -36.70
N VAL A 392 1.87 -14.26 -36.79
CA VAL A 392 2.45 -13.80 -38.06
C VAL A 392 3.23 -14.91 -38.79
N PHE A 393 4.12 -15.62 -38.09
CA PHE A 393 5.05 -16.57 -38.71
C PHE A 393 4.51 -18.00 -38.81
N ASN A 394 3.52 -18.39 -38.01
CA ASN A 394 2.85 -19.69 -38.17
C ASN A 394 1.57 -19.60 -39.02
N GLY A 395 1.08 -18.39 -39.33
CA GLY A 395 -0.25 -18.14 -39.87
C GLY A 395 -0.40 -17.84 -41.36
N GLY A 396 0.64 -17.90 -42.21
CA GLY A 396 0.46 -17.63 -43.63
C GLY A 396 1.73 -17.44 -44.46
N ASP A 397 1.56 -16.82 -45.64
CA ASP A 397 2.61 -16.63 -46.66
C ASP A 397 3.78 -15.76 -46.20
N ILE A 398 3.63 -14.97 -45.14
CA ILE A 398 4.68 -14.07 -44.63
C ILE A 398 5.94 -14.84 -44.24
N ALA A 399 5.79 -16.06 -43.69
CA ALA A 399 6.92 -16.91 -43.35
C ALA A 399 7.75 -17.31 -44.59
N THR A 400 7.12 -17.41 -45.76
CA THR A 400 7.82 -17.69 -47.03
C THR A 400 8.57 -16.46 -47.55
N GLN A 401 8.05 -15.26 -47.28
CA GLN A 401 8.67 -13.98 -47.69
C GLN A 401 9.85 -13.59 -46.78
N LEU A 402 9.81 -13.99 -45.51
CA LEU A 402 10.86 -13.72 -44.52
C LEU A 402 11.46 -15.03 -43.95
N PRO A 403 12.14 -15.85 -44.78
CA PRO A 403 12.56 -17.19 -44.36
C PRO A 403 13.62 -17.18 -43.25
N GLN A 404 14.47 -16.14 -43.19
CA GLN A 404 15.47 -15.99 -42.13
C GLN A 404 14.82 -15.69 -40.78
N ALA A 405 13.89 -14.73 -40.74
CA ALA A 405 13.15 -14.39 -39.52
C ALA A 405 12.23 -15.54 -39.08
N ALA A 406 11.60 -16.25 -40.03
CA ALA A 406 10.78 -17.42 -39.72
C ALA A 406 11.62 -18.57 -39.10
N ARG A 407 12.82 -18.84 -39.63
CA ARG A 407 13.74 -19.83 -39.04
C ARG A 407 14.20 -19.43 -37.64
N LEU A 408 14.51 -18.14 -37.45
CA LEU A 408 14.86 -17.61 -36.14
C LEU A 408 13.70 -17.79 -35.15
N PHE A 409 12.48 -17.40 -35.56
CA PHE A 409 11.27 -17.56 -34.75
C PHE A 409 10.96 -19.02 -34.41
N GLN A 410 11.15 -19.97 -35.32
CA GLN A 410 11.00 -21.40 -35.00
C GLN A 410 11.99 -21.88 -33.93
N GLY A 411 13.19 -21.30 -33.88
CA GLY A 411 14.15 -21.52 -32.79
C GLY A 411 13.63 -20.98 -31.46
N ILE A 412 13.13 -19.73 -31.47
CA ILE A 412 12.52 -19.06 -30.32
C ILE A 412 11.31 -19.86 -29.80
N ASP A 413 10.41 -20.28 -30.69
CA ASP A 413 9.20 -21.04 -30.37
C ASP A 413 9.53 -22.36 -29.65
N LYS A 414 10.55 -23.09 -30.12
CA LYS A 414 11.03 -24.30 -29.43
C LYS A 414 11.60 -24.00 -28.05
N SER A 415 12.35 -22.91 -27.89
CA SER A 415 12.88 -22.48 -26.60
C SER A 415 11.76 -22.06 -25.65
N TRP A 416 10.76 -21.33 -26.14
CA TRP A 416 9.58 -20.92 -25.38
C TRP A 416 8.79 -22.13 -24.87
N VAL A 417 8.48 -23.08 -25.74
CA VAL A 417 7.75 -24.31 -25.36
C VAL A 417 8.50 -25.08 -24.28
N LYS A 418 9.82 -25.30 -24.44
CA LYS A 418 10.64 -25.98 -23.42
C LYS A 418 10.66 -25.23 -22.08
N MET A 419 10.76 -23.90 -22.13
CA MET A 419 10.72 -23.06 -20.94
C MET A 419 9.39 -23.20 -20.19
N MET A 420 8.27 -23.14 -20.92
CA MET A 420 6.92 -23.30 -20.35
C MET A 420 6.70 -24.71 -19.79
N GLU A 421 7.20 -25.76 -20.46
CA GLU A 421 7.14 -27.14 -19.95
C GLU A 421 7.93 -27.29 -18.64
N SER A 422 9.14 -26.75 -18.57
CA SER A 422 9.96 -26.78 -17.34
C SER A 422 9.32 -25.98 -16.20
N ALA A 423 8.68 -24.86 -16.51
CA ALA A 423 7.97 -24.04 -15.53
C ALA A 423 6.74 -24.75 -14.96
N ARG A 424 6.03 -25.53 -15.78
CA ARG A 424 4.88 -26.32 -15.33
C ARG A 424 5.27 -27.41 -14.32
N GLU A 425 6.46 -27.98 -14.44
CA GLU A 425 6.94 -29.02 -13.52
C GLU A 425 7.26 -28.46 -12.13
N LYS A 426 7.89 -27.29 -12.05
CA LYS A 426 8.27 -26.64 -10.78
C LYS A 426 7.26 -25.57 -10.38
N LYS A 427 6.01 -25.90 -10.07
CA LYS A 427 4.93 -24.88 -9.90
C LYS A 427 5.21 -23.68 -8.99
N ASN A 428 6.09 -23.79 -7.99
CA ASN A 428 6.41 -22.71 -7.05
C ASN A 428 7.16 -21.54 -7.72
N ILE A 429 6.69 -20.32 -7.48
CA ILE A 429 7.19 -19.09 -8.13
C ILE A 429 8.67 -18.82 -7.79
N ILE A 430 9.04 -18.92 -6.51
CA ILE A 430 10.42 -18.68 -6.07
C ILE A 430 11.35 -19.77 -6.59
N GLY A 431 10.90 -21.02 -6.58
CA GLY A 431 11.66 -22.15 -7.10
C GLY A 431 11.94 -22.05 -8.60
N ILE A 432 11.04 -21.45 -9.38
CA ILE A 432 11.26 -21.18 -10.81
C ILE A 432 12.19 -20.00 -11.01
N CYS A 433 11.89 -18.86 -10.39
CA CYS A 433 12.59 -17.61 -10.69
C CYS A 433 13.98 -17.55 -10.04
N CYS A 434 14.15 -18.11 -8.85
CA CYS A 434 15.39 -18.05 -8.07
C CYS A 434 16.14 -19.39 -8.01
N GLY A 435 15.58 -20.48 -8.56
CA GLY A 435 16.18 -21.81 -8.46
C GLY A 435 17.34 -22.06 -9.42
N ASP A 436 17.26 -21.51 -10.64
CA ASP A 436 18.31 -21.62 -11.66
C ASP A 436 18.41 -20.31 -12.45
N ASP A 437 19.63 -19.89 -12.79
CA ASP A 437 19.90 -18.67 -13.56
C ASP A 437 19.51 -18.82 -15.05
N THR A 438 18.94 -19.96 -15.43
CA THR A 438 18.46 -20.23 -16.79
C THR A 438 17.43 -19.21 -17.27
N LEU A 439 16.42 -18.85 -16.45
CA LEU A 439 15.39 -17.89 -16.89
C LEU A 439 15.94 -16.47 -16.98
N LYS A 440 16.81 -16.10 -16.04
CA LYS A 440 17.49 -14.80 -15.98
C LYS A 440 18.34 -14.53 -17.22
N THR A 441 18.88 -15.57 -17.84
CA THR A 441 19.69 -15.46 -19.07
C THR A 441 18.87 -15.70 -20.34
N LEU A 442 17.93 -16.65 -20.30
CA LEU A 442 17.11 -17.02 -21.45
C LEU A 442 16.10 -15.93 -21.83
N LEU A 443 15.38 -15.32 -20.86
CA LEU A 443 14.36 -14.32 -21.16
C LEU A 443 14.93 -13.09 -21.89
N PRO A 444 16.03 -12.45 -21.43
CA PRO A 444 16.66 -11.36 -22.19
C PRO A 444 17.10 -11.78 -23.60
N HIS A 445 17.63 -12.99 -23.74
CA HIS A 445 18.04 -13.51 -25.04
C HIS A 445 16.85 -13.72 -25.98
N LEU A 446 15.73 -14.26 -25.48
CA LEU A 446 14.50 -14.39 -26.26
C LEU A 446 13.93 -13.02 -26.64
N THR A 447 13.97 -12.03 -25.74
CA THR A 447 13.56 -10.66 -26.02
C THR A 447 14.36 -10.09 -27.19
N GLU A 448 15.69 -10.13 -27.15
CA GLU A 448 16.56 -9.61 -28.21
C GLU A 448 16.27 -10.30 -29.56
N GLN A 449 16.09 -11.62 -29.55
CA GLN A 449 15.77 -12.38 -30.77
C GLN A 449 14.37 -12.05 -31.32
N LEU A 450 13.37 -11.91 -30.44
CA LEU A 450 12.01 -11.51 -30.82
C LEU A 450 11.98 -10.08 -31.37
N GLU A 451 12.71 -9.14 -30.76
CA GLU A 451 12.86 -7.76 -31.25
C GLU A 451 13.53 -7.73 -32.63
N SER A 452 14.53 -8.58 -32.88
CA SER A 452 15.15 -8.74 -34.20
C SER A 452 14.15 -9.23 -35.26
N CYS A 453 13.31 -10.20 -34.91
CA CYS A 453 12.20 -10.65 -35.74
C CYS A 453 11.19 -9.52 -36.01
N GLN A 454 10.80 -8.76 -34.98
CA GLN A 454 9.87 -7.63 -35.10
C GLN A 454 10.44 -6.51 -35.98
N LYS A 455 11.74 -6.21 -35.87
CA LYS A 455 12.41 -5.22 -36.70
C LYS A 455 12.44 -5.64 -38.17
N SER A 456 12.71 -6.92 -38.42
CA SER A 456 12.66 -7.51 -39.77
C SER A 456 11.26 -7.43 -40.37
N LEU A 457 10.23 -7.75 -39.58
CA LEU A 457 8.83 -7.62 -39.97
C LEU A 457 8.46 -6.16 -40.26
N SER A 458 8.86 -5.22 -39.40
CA SER A 458 8.60 -3.79 -39.58
C SER A 458 9.23 -3.24 -40.86
N GLY A 459 10.48 -3.64 -41.16
CA GLY A 459 11.16 -3.28 -42.41
C GLY A 459 10.48 -3.86 -43.65
N TYR A 460 9.98 -5.11 -43.56
CA TYR A 460 9.17 -5.72 -44.61
C TYR A 460 7.86 -4.96 -44.85
N LEU A 461 7.11 -4.64 -43.80
CA LEU A 461 5.88 -3.87 -43.90
C LEU A 461 6.11 -2.48 -44.50
N GLU A 462 7.18 -1.78 -44.12
CA GLU A 462 7.54 -0.48 -44.72
C GLU A 462 7.86 -0.62 -46.23
N THR A 463 8.53 -1.71 -46.62
CA THR A 463 8.78 -2.00 -48.05
C THR A 463 7.46 -2.18 -48.80
N LYS A 464 6.51 -2.95 -48.25
CA LYS A 464 5.18 -3.13 -48.86
C LYS A 464 4.38 -1.83 -48.92
N ARG A 465 4.44 -1.00 -47.88
CA ARG A 465 3.83 0.34 -47.86
C ARG A 465 4.40 1.26 -48.94
N SER A 466 5.70 1.22 -49.18
CA SER A 466 6.32 2.03 -50.24
C SER A 466 5.93 1.61 -51.66
N LEU A 467 5.60 0.32 -51.86
CA LEU A 467 5.12 -0.20 -53.15
C LEU A 467 3.66 0.15 -53.41
N PHE A 468 2.83 0.15 -52.37
CA PHE A 468 1.43 0.57 -52.44
C PHE A 468 1.11 1.56 -51.30
N PRO A 469 1.23 2.88 -51.56
CA PRO A 469 1.17 3.93 -50.53
C PRO A 469 -0.10 3.98 -49.67
N ARG A 470 -1.23 3.43 -50.14
CA ARG A 470 -2.46 3.42 -49.33
C ARG A 470 -2.35 2.52 -48.09
N PHE A 471 -1.39 1.59 -48.05
CA PHE A 471 -1.10 0.79 -46.86
C PHE A 471 -0.51 1.61 -45.69
N TYR A 472 -0.08 2.85 -45.91
CA TYR A 472 0.29 3.74 -44.80
C TYR A 472 -0.93 4.14 -43.94
N PHE A 473 -2.15 4.01 -44.46
CA PHE A 473 -3.39 4.34 -43.76
C PHE A 473 -4.01 3.13 -43.04
N VAL A 474 -3.42 1.95 -43.20
CA VAL A 474 -3.89 0.69 -42.61
C VAL A 474 -3.00 0.31 -41.42
N SER A 475 -3.63 -0.16 -40.33
CA SER A 475 -2.94 -0.63 -39.13
C SER A 475 -2.08 -1.87 -39.43
N ASP A 476 -1.01 -2.09 -38.65
CA ASP A 476 -0.13 -3.25 -38.84
C ASP A 476 -0.88 -4.60 -38.82
N PRO A 477 -1.83 -4.87 -37.88
CA PRO A 477 -2.60 -6.13 -37.89
C PRO A 477 -3.45 -6.32 -39.15
N ASN A 478 -4.17 -5.29 -39.59
CA ASN A 478 -5.00 -5.38 -40.80
C ASN A 478 -4.14 -5.55 -42.05
N LEU A 479 -2.98 -4.88 -42.10
CA LEU A 479 -2.02 -5.05 -43.19
C LEU A 479 -1.46 -6.48 -43.22
N LEU A 480 -1.15 -7.07 -42.06
CA LEU A 480 -0.70 -8.46 -41.99
C LEU A 480 -1.78 -9.45 -42.42
N GLU A 481 -3.04 -9.18 -42.11
CA GLU A 481 -4.17 -9.99 -42.58
C GLU A 481 -4.29 -9.92 -44.12
N ILE A 482 -4.20 -8.72 -44.70
CA ILE A 482 -4.19 -8.50 -46.15
C ILE A 482 -3.04 -9.27 -46.82
N LEU A 483 -1.83 -9.18 -46.25
CA LEU A 483 -0.64 -9.84 -46.79
C LEU A 483 -0.64 -11.36 -46.56
N GLY A 484 -1.22 -11.84 -45.46
CA GLY A 484 -1.29 -13.25 -45.12
C GLY A 484 -2.28 -14.04 -45.98
N GLN A 485 -3.24 -13.34 -46.61
CA GLN A 485 -4.25 -13.90 -47.50
C GLN A 485 -3.96 -13.63 -48.99
N ALA A 486 -2.74 -13.24 -49.35
CA ALA A 486 -2.39 -12.80 -50.70
C ALA A 486 -2.58 -13.87 -51.79
N THR A 487 -2.65 -15.15 -51.43
CA THR A 487 -2.90 -16.27 -52.38
C THR A 487 -4.31 -16.32 -52.96
N ASP A 488 -5.34 -15.84 -52.24
CA ASP A 488 -6.71 -15.80 -52.76
C ASP A 488 -7.20 -14.35 -52.87
N PRO A 489 -7.29 -13.79 -54.10
CA PRO A 489 -7.83 -12.45 -54.30
C PRO A 489 -9.26 -12.25 -53.76
N ASN A 490 -10.04 -13.32 -53.56
CA ASN A 490 -11.42 -13.19 -53.04
C ASN A 490 -11.46 -12.91 -51.53
N SER A 491 -10.45 -13.33 -50.77
CA SER A 491 -10.48 -13.17 -49.31
C SER A 491 -10.20 -11.73 -48.85
N ILE A 492 -9.63 -10.87 -49.70
CA ILE A 492 -9.36 -9.45 -49.38
C ILE A 492 -10.61 -8.57 -49.34
N GLN A 493 -11.75 -9.03 -49.87
CA GLN A 493 -13.00 -8.24 -49.98
C GLN A 493 -13.38 -7.47 -48.70
N PRO A 494 -13.29 -8.04 -47.48
CA PRO A 494 -13.62 -7.32 -46.24
C PRO A 494 -12.69 -6.11 -45.95
N GLN A 495 -11.47 -6.15 -46.46
CA GLN A 495 -10.42 -5.16 -46.20
C GLN A 495 -10.39 -4.03 -47.24
N LEU A 496 -11.12 -4.15 -48.36
CA LEU A 496 -11.10 -3.14 -49.43
C LEU A 496 -11.58 -1.76 -48.97
N LYS A 497 -12.55 -1.69 -48.06
CA LYS A 497 -13.01 -0.42 -47.44
C LYS A 497 -11.93 0.30 -46.64
N ASN A 498 -10.89 -0.40 -46.20
CA ASN A 498 -9.78 0.22 -45.46
C ASN A 498 -8.77 0.89 -46.41
N ILE A 499 -8.84 0.61 -47.72
CA ILE A 499 -7.87 1.05 -48.74
C ILE A 499 -8.50 2.00 -49.77
N PHE A 500 -9.79 1.83 -50.03
CA PHE A 500 -10.56 2.63 -50.98
C PHE A 500 -11.66 3.40 -50.25
N ASP A 501 -12.07 4.54 -50.82
CA ASP A 501 -13.13 5.36 -50.22
C ASP A 501 -14.46 4.59 -50.16
N ASN A 502 -14.89 4.03 -51.30
CA ASN A 502 -16.17 3.32 -51.38
C ASN A 502 -16.17 2.10 -52.30
N ILE A 503 -15.01 1.47 -52.58
CA ILE A 503 -15.01 0.10 -53.14
C ILE A 503 -15.25 -0.86 -51.98
N ALA A 504 -16.49 -1.30 -51.81
CA ALA A 504 -16.86 -2.28 -50.80
C ALA A 504 -16.54 -3.70 -51.25
N ARG A 505 -16.78 -4.01 -52.53
CA ARG A 505 -16.49 -5.30 -53.14
C ARG A 505 -16.08 -5.16 -54.60
N VAL A 506 -15.40 -6.17 -55.12
CA VAL A 506 -15.10 -6.31 -56.55
C VAL A 506 -15.72 -7.59 -57.11
N ASP A 507 -16.16 -7.56 -58.36
CA ASP A 507 -16.69 -8.74 -59.04
C ASP A 507 -15.58 -9.46 -59.80
N PHE A 508 -15.48 -10.77 -59.59
CA PHE A 508 -14.55 -11.63 -60.29
C PHE A 508 -15.23 -12.34 -61.46
N ASP A 509 -14.50 -12.54 -62.56
CA ASP A 509 -14.97 -13.30 -63.71
C ASP A 509 -15.30 -14.75 -63.29
N ARG A 510 -16.47 -15.25 -63.70
CA ARG A 510 -16.91 -16.63 -63.41
C ARG A 510 -15.97 -17.68 -64.01
N SER A 511 -15.33 -17.36 -65.13
CA SER A 511 -14.39 -18.26 -65.82
C SER A 511 -12.98 -18.22 -65.23
N LYS A 512 -12.53 -17.05 -64.77
CA LYS A 512 -11.22 -16.85 -64.15
C LYS A 512 -11.36 -16.01 -62.88
N ARG A 513 -11.37 -16.69 -61.73
CA ARG A 513 -11.57 -16.07 -60.41
C ARG A 513 -10.46 -15.11 -59.95
N THR A 514 -9.42 -14.92 -60.77
CA THR A 514 -8.35 -13.93 -60.57
C THR A 514 -8.58 -12.63 -61.33
N HIS A 515 -9.54 -12.59 -62.25
CA HIS A 515 -9.80 -11.41 -63.07
C HIS A 515 -10.95 -10.59 -62.48
N ILE A 516 -10.66 -9.35 -62.10
CA ILE A 516 -11.66 -8.40 -61.62
C ILE A 516 -12.31 -7.73 -62.83
N ILE A 517 -13.64 -7.74 -62.88
CA ILE A 517 -14.46 -7.23 -63.98
C ILE A 517 -15.33 -6.03 -63.60
N GLY A 518 -15.60 -5.82 -62.31
CA GLY A 518 -16.45 -4.73 -61.85
C GLY A 518 -16.16 -4.35 -60.39
N MET A 519 -16.65 -3.19 -59.99
CA MET A 519 -16.55 -2.68 -58.62
C MET A 519 -17.95 -2.36 -58.07
N ASN A 520 -18.13 -2.61 -56.78
CA ASN A 520 -19.39 -2.42 -56.07
C ASN A 520 -19.21 -1.50 -54.87
N SER A 521 -20.09 -0.51 -54.72
CA SER A 521 -20.09 0.39 -53.57
C SER A 521 -20.74 -0.19 -52.33
N SER A 522 -20.61 0.53 -51.20
CA SER A 522 -21.31 0.18 -49.96
C SER A 522 -22.84 0.21 -50.11
N GLU A 523 -23.34 1.03 -51.03
CA GLU A 523 -24.75 1.20 -51.35
C GLU A 523 -25.23 0.18 -52.41
N ASN A 524 -24.37 -0.76 -52.80
CA ASN A 524 -24.58 -1.73 -53.87
C ASN A 524 -24.75 -1.11 -55.27
N GLU A 525 -24.11 0.04 -55.53
CA GLU A 525 -23.95 0.52 -56.90
C GLU A 525 -22.86 -0.29 -57.61
N HIS A 526 -23.17 -0.84 -58.78
CA HIS A 526 -22.25 -1.63 -59.59
C HIS A 526 -21.72 -0.82 -60.77
N VAL A 527 -20.40 -0.89 -61.00
CA VAL A 527 -19.72 -0.29 -62.16
C VAL A 527 -18.79 -1.29 -62.81
N ASP A 528 -19.05 -1.61 -64.08
CA ASP A 528 -18.17 -2.46 -64.89
C ASP A 528 -16.82 -1.76 -65.14
N LEU A 529 -15.72 -2.49 -64.97
CA LEU A 529 -14.39 -2.00 -65.31
C LEU A 529 -14.21 -1.95 -66.82
N PHE A 530 -13.73 -0.81 -67.32
CA PHE A 530 -13.42 -0.64 -68.73
C PHE A 530 -12.36 -1.65 -69.23
N LYS A 531 -11.38 -1.94 -68.37
CA LYS A 531 -10.37 -2.96 -68.60
C LYS A 531 -10.30 -3.89 -67.39
N ARG A 532 -10.36 -5.19 -67.64
CA ARG A 532 -10.24 -6.22 -66.60
C ARG A 532 -8.89 -6.10 -65.90
N VAL A 533 -8.90 -6.19 -64.57
CA VAL A 533 -7.69 -6.15 -63.74
C VAL A 533 -7.33 -7.57 -63.33
N VAL A 534 -6.09 -7.98 -63.59
CA VAL A 534 -5.59 -9.32 -63.22
C VAL A 534 -5.02 -9.26 -61.81
N ALA A 535 -5.68 -9.94 -60.86
CA ALA A 535 -5.25 -10.07 -59.48
C ALA A 535 -4.37 -11.32 -59.30
N GLU A 536 -3.20 -11.32 -59.93
CA GLU A 536 -2.21 -12.39 -59.85
C GLU A 536 -0.84 -11.81 -59.43
N GLY A 537 -0.07 -12.57 -58.66
CA GLY A 537 1.22 -12.15 -58.14
C GLY A 537 1.12 -11.32 -56.86
N HIS A 538 2.09 -10.42 -56.65
CA HIS A 538 2.16 -9.63 -55.42
C HIS A 538 0.98 -8.65 -55.29
N ILE A 539 0.42 -8.60 -54.08
CA ILE A 539 -0.82 -7.89 -53.78
C ILE A 539 -0.75 -6.38 -54.00
N GLU A 540 0.43 -5.79 -53.75
CA GLU A 540 0.68 -4.37 -53.94
C GLU A 540 0.52 -3.96 -55.41
N HIS A 541 0.97 -4.80 -56.34
CA HIS A 541 0.96 -4.48 -57.76
C HIS A 541 -0.45 -4.54 -58.34
N TRP A 542 -1.22 -5.58 -58.03
CA TRP A 542 -2.56 -5.68 -58.59
C TRP A 542 -3.53 -4.72 -57.89
N LEU A 543 -3.33 -4.37 -56.62
CA LEU A 543 -4.08 -3.29 -55.97
C LEU A 543 -3.80 -1.93 -56.61
N GLN A 544 -2.54 -1.65 -56.99
CA GLN A 544 -2.22 -0.45 -57.75
C GLN A 544 -2.88 -0.48 -59.14
N ASN A 545 -2.85 -1.62 -59.83
CA ASN A 545 -3.57 -1.79 -61.10
C ASN A 545 -5.09 -1.61 -60.95
N LEU A 546 -5.66 -1.97 -59.79
CA LEU A 546 -7.06 -1.73 -59.47
C LEU A 546 -7.36 -0.24 -59.29
N VAL A 547 -6.48 0.51 -58.61
CA VAL A 547 -6.58 1.98 -58.50
C VAL A 547 -6.55 2.62 -59.90
N ASP A 548 -5.60 2.23 -60.73
CA ASP A 548 -5.45 2.80 -62.08
C ASP A 548 -6.61 2.38 -63.00
N GLY A 549 -7.06 1.13 -62.89
CA GLY A 549 -8.22 0.59 -63.59
C GLY A 549 -9.52 1.29 -63.21
N MET A 550 -9.74 1.54 -61.92
CA MET A 550 -10.86 2.33 -61.39
C MET A 550 -10.83 3.75 -61.97
N ARG A 551 -9.72 4.48 -61.85
CA ARG A 551 -9.60 5.86 -62.37
C ARG A 551 -9.81 5.93 -63.87
N SER A 552 -9.24 4.99 -64.63
CA SER A 552 -9.44 4.91 -66.08
C SER A 552 -10.90 4.62 -66.43
N THR A 553 -11.56 3.74 -65.67
CA THR A 553 -12.98 3.41 -65.87
C THR A 553 -13.85 4.65 -65.62
N MET A 554 -13.67 5.31 -64.48
CA MET A 554 -14.42 6.52 -64.14
C MET A 554 -14.20 7.65 -65.15
N LYS A 555 -12.97 7.82 -65.65
CA LYS A 555 -12.66 8.79 -66.72
C LYS A 555 -13.39 8.46 -68.04
N ASN A 556 -13.40 7.19 -68.45
CA ASN A 556 -14.10 6.76 -69.66
C ASN A 556 -15.62 6.88 -69.54
N VAL A 557 -16.19 6.46 -68.41
CA VAL A 557 -17.64 6.61 -68.14
C VAL A 557 -18.03 8.09 -68.09
N THR A 558 -17.17 8.96 -67.53
CA THR A 558 -17.37 10.43 -67.58
C THR A 558 -17.41 10.95 -69.02
N LYS A 559 -16.47 10.51 -69.86
CA LYS A 559 -16.42 10.90 -71.28
C LYS A 559 -17.71 10.48 -72.00
N GLU A 560 -18.17 9.25 -71.80
CA GLU A 560 -19.42 8.77 -72.37
C GLU A 560 -20.63 9.57 -71.88
N ALA A 561 -20.68 9.90 -70.60
CA ALA A 561 -21.74 10.72 -70.01
C ALA A 561 -21.79 12.12 -70.63
N VAL A 562 -20.65 12.82 -70.70
CA VAL A 562 -20.60 14.18 -71.27
C VAL A 562 -21.04 14.19 -72.74
N LEU A 563 -20.68 13.17 -73.53
CA LEU A 563 -21.10 13.07 -74.93
C LEU A 563 -22.58 12.71 -75.10
N ALA A 564 -23.15 11.93 -74.17
CA ALA A 564 -24.54 11.48 -74.23
C ALA A 564 -25.54 12.52 -73.69
N MET A 565 -25.08 13.47 -72.89
CA MET A 565 -25.91 14.43 -72.14
C MET A 565 -26.85 15.28 -73.00
N ASP A 566 -26.40 15.75 -74.16
CA ASP A 566 -27.23 16.56 -75.06
C ASP A 566 -28.15 15.69 -75.96
N ALA A 567 -27.88 14.39 -76.05
CA ALA A 567 -28.59 13.46 -76.93
C ALA A 567 -29.66 12.62 -76.21
N MET A 568 -29.66 12.62 -74.87
CA MET A 568 -30.56 11.81 -74.03
C MET A 568 -31.52 12.68 -73.23
N GLU A 569 -32.71 12.17 -72.92
CA GLU A 569 -33.56 12.78 -71.91
C GLU A 569 -32.91 12.68 -70.52
N LEU A 570 -33.22 13.66 -69.67
CA LEU A 570 -32.59 13.78 -68.34
C LEU A 570 -32.78 12.52 -67.47
N GLU A 571 -33.97 11.93 -67.51
CA GLU A 571 -34.29 10.74 -66.71
C GLU A 571 -33.46 9.53 -67.17
N ASP A 572 -33.39 9.28 -68.48
CA ASP A 572 -32.59 8.20 -69.05
C ASP A 572 -31.09 8.40 -68.78
N PHE A 573 -30.62 9.64 -68.85
CA PHE A 573 -29.24 10.00 -68.51
C PHE A 573 -28.91 9.68 -67.05
N VAL A 574 -29.78 10.07 -66.12
CA VAL A 574 -29.59 9.82 -64.68
C VAL A 574 -29.58 8.31 -64.41
N TRP A 575 -30.45 7.51 -65.01
CA TRP A 575 -30.47 6.07 -64.73
C TRP A 575 -29.34 5.29 -65.41
N LYS A 576 -28.84 5.75 -66.56
CA LYS A 576 -27.79 5.06 -67.31
C LYS A 576 -26.41 5.10 -66.64
N PHE A 577 -26.03 6.24 -66.06
CA PHE A 577 -24.67 6.45 -65.52
C PHE A 577 -24.62 6.31 -64.00
N PRO A 578 -23.47 5.98 -63.37
CA PRO A 578 -23.33 5.93 -61.92
C PRO A 578 -23.64 7.29 -61.26
N ALA A 579 -24.11 7.30 -60.01
CA ALA A 579 -24.53 8.50 -59.27
C ALA A 579 -23.49 9.62 -59.29
N GLN A 580 -22.23 9.29 -59.01
CA GLN A 580 -21.10 10.22 -59.06
C GLN A 580 -20.95 10.87 -60.45
N ILE A 581 -21.10 10.10 -61.52
CA ILE A 581 -20.92 10.58 -62.91
C ILE A 581 -22.16 11.34 -63.39
N SER A 582 -23.36 10.91 -63.02
CA SER A 582 -24.59 11.65 -63.29
C SER A 582 -24.51 13.05 -62.67
N LEU A 583 -24.04 13.14 -61.41
CA LEU A 583 -23.85 14.42 -60.73
C LEU A 583 -22.82 15.29 -61.46
N LEU A 584 -21.63 14.73 -61.73
CA LEU A 584 -20.56 15.45 -62.43
C LEU A 584 -21.02 15.94 -63.81
N GLY A 585 -21.77 15.11 -64.54
CA GLY A 585 -22.39 15.47 -65.80
C GLY A 585 -23.32 16.68 -65.67
N LEU A 586 -24.28 16.65 -64.76
CA LEU A 586 -25.18 17.79 -64.54
C LEU A 586 -24.42 19.06 -64.14
N GLN A 587 -23.36 18.96 -63.34
CA GLN A 587 -22.52 20.10 -62.98
C GLN A 587 -21.74 20.68 -64.17
N VAL A 588 -21.24 19.82 -65.07
CA VAL A 588 -20.61 20.24 -66.34
C VAL A 588 -21.64 20.91 -67.25
N MET A 589 -22.85 20.35 -67.37
CA MET A 589 -23.95 20.92 -68.14
C MET A 589 -24.29 22.33 -67.65
N TRP A 590 -24.51 22.44 -66.34
CA TRP A 590 -24.87 23.69 -65.69
C TRP A 590 -23.80 24.75 -65.88
N THR A 591 -22.52 24.39 -65.66
CA THR A 591 -21.39 25.31 -65.84
C THR A 591 -21.34 25.81 -67.29
N ARG A 592 -21.43 24.89 -68.27
CA ARG A 592 -21.40 25.23 -69.70
C ARG A 592 -22.55 26.16 -70.08
N ASP A 593 -23.77 25.81 -69.71
CA ASP A 593 -24.97 26.56 -70.10
C ASP A 593 -24.97 27.97 -69.47
N CYS A 594 -24.55 28.07 -68.21
CA CYS A 594 -24.40 29.34 -67.50
C CYS A 594 -23.30 30.21 -68.11
N ASP A 595 -22.14 29.64 -68.45
CA ASP A 595 -21.02 30.36 -69.07
C ASP A 595 -21.41 30.89 -70.47
N LEU A 596 -22.12 30.09 -71.26
CA LEU A 596 -22.67 30.51 -72.57
C LEU A 596 -23.70 31.63 -72.41
N ALA A 597 -24.60 31.53 -71.44
CA ALA A 597 -25.60 32.57 -71.16
C ALA A 597 -24.94 33.88 -70.71
N LEU A 598 -23.89 33.83 -69.89
CA LEU A 598 -23.11 34.99 -69.45
C LEU A 598 -22.35 35.66 -70.61
N ARG A 599 -21.79 34.88 -71.55
CA ARG A 599 -21.16 35.42 -72.76
C ARG A 599 -22.21 36.08 -73.68
N ALA A 600 -23.39 35.47 -73.81
CA ALA A 600 -24.49 35.99 -74.61
C ALA A 600 -25.23 37.17 -73.95
N ALA A 601 -25.09 37.39 -72.64
CA ALA A 601 -25.81 38.41 -71.88
C ALA A 601 -25.58 39.85 -72.38
N LYS A 602 -24.45 40.11 -73.06
CA LYS A 602 -24.17 41.41 -73.68
C LYS A 602 -25.00 41.65 -74.94
N SER A 603 -25.29 40.61 -75.71
CA SER A 603 -26.01 40.67 -76.99
C SER A 603 -27.50 40.33 -76.87
N ASP A 604 -27.87 39.42 -75.96
CA ASP A 604 -29.25 39.00 -75.71
C ASP A 604 -29.64 39.24 -74.24
N LYS A 605 -30.57 40.17 -74.02
CA LYS A 605 -31.09 40.53 -72.69
C LYS A 605 -31.86 39.40 -72.02
N ASN A 606 -32.37 38.43 -72.78
CA ASN A 606 -33.14 37.30 -72.26
C ASN A 606 -32.29 36.04 -72.04
N ALA A 607 -31.02 36.02 -72.48
CA ALA A 607 -30.15 34.84 -72.39
C ALA A 607 -30.08 34.28 -70.96
N LEU A 608 -29.86 35.15 -69.98
CA LEU A 608 -29.77 34.76 -68.57
C LEU A 608 -31.11 34.22 -68.03
N ASN A 609 -32.22 34.88 -68.35
CA ASN A 609 -33.55 34.44 -67.91
C ASN A 609 -33.95 33.10 -68.55
N ASN A 610 -33.59 32.87 -69.81
CA ASN A 610 -33.83 31.62 -70.51
C ASN A 610 -32.99 30.48 -69.92
N CYS A 611 -31.71 30.73 -69.61
CA CYS A 611 -30.87 29.77 -68.90
C CYS A 611 -31.40 29.46 -67.51
N ASN A 612 -31.86 30.47 -66.75
CA ASN A 612 -32.44 30.27 -65.43
C ASN A 612 -33.71 29.40 -65.48
N LYS A 613 -34.57 29.62 -66.49
CA LYS A 613 -35.73 28.74 -66.75
C LYS A 613 -35.31 27.31 -67.10
N LYS A 614 -34.22 27.14 -67.87
CA LYS A 614 -33.68 25.82 -68.20
C LYS A 614 -33.21 25.09 -66.93
N ASN A 615 -32.43 25.76 -66.08
CA ASN A 615 -31.98 25.23 -64.79
C ASN A 615 -33.17 24.87 -63.88
N ALA A 616 -34.17 25.75 -63.76
CA ALA A 616 -35.38 25.48 -62.98
C ALA A 616 -36.20 24.28 -63.52
N ASN A 617 -36.17 24.04 -64.83
CA ASN A 617 -36.82 22.87 -65.43
C ASN A 617 -36.06 21.57 -65.14
N VAL A 618 -34.73 21.59 -65.11
CA VAL A 618 -33.91 20.44 -64.68
C VAL A 618 -34.25 20.07 -63.24
N LEU A 619 -34.25 21.04 -62.32
CA LEU A 619 -34.64 20.83 -60.93
C LEU A 619 -36.05 20.25 -60.80
N ARG A 620 -37.02 20.81 -61.54
CA ARG A 620 -38.40 20.31 -61.51
C ARG A 620 -38.48 18.86 -61.94
N LYS A 621 -37.81 18.48 -63.03
CA LYS A 621 -37.74 17.09 -63.49
C LYS A 621 -37.12 16.17 -62.43
N LEU A 622 -36.01 16.58 -61.79
CA LEU A 622 -35.39 15.80 -60.71
C LEU A 622 -36.33 15.63 -59.50
N VAL A 623 -37.04 16.69 -59.11
CA VAL A 623 -38.05 16.64 -58.03
C VAL A 623 -39.23 15.74 -58.43
N GLU A 624 -39.72 15.79 -59.66
CA GLU A 624 -40.76 14.88 -60.16
C GLU A 624 -40.30 13.41 -60.06
N MET A 625 -39.03 13.12 -60.36
CA MET A 625 -38.48 11.77 -60.22
C MET A 625 -38.51 11.26 -58.78
N THR A 626 -38.42 12.12 -57.76
CA THR A 626 -38.51 11.71 -56.34
C THR A 626 -39.87 11.15 -55.95
N THR A 627 -40.93 11.50 -56.69
CA THR A 627 -42.30 11.07 -56.41
C THR A 627 -42.62 9.66 -56.95
N LYS A 628 -41.71 9.09 -57.74
CA LYS A 628 -41.83 7.74 -58.30
C LYS A 628 -41.42 6.68 -57.27
N ASP A 629 -41.79 5.43 -57.52
CA ASP A 629 -41.34 4.29 -56.72
C ASP A 629 -39.86 3.99 -57.01
N LEU A 630 -38.99 4.43 -56.09
CA LEU A 630 -37.53 4.29 -56.19
C LEU A 630 -37.01 3.24 -55.21
N THR A 631 -36.01 2.46 -55.65
CA THR A 631 -35.18 1.65 -54.76
C THR A 631 -34.35 2.55 -53.82
N SER A 632 -33.80 1.98 -52.74
CA SER A 632 -32.97 2.75 -51.80
C SER A 632 -31.81 3.48 -52.49
N LEU A 633 -31.07 2.79 -53.36
CA LEU A 633 -29.95 3.37 -54.12
C LEU A 633 -30.43 4.50 -55.04
N GLN A 634 -31.52 4.27 -55.78
CA GLN A 634 -32.09 5.28 -56.67
C GLN A 634 -32.57 6.51 -55.91
N ARG A 635 -33.17 6.33 -54.73
CA ARG A 635 -33.59 7.44 -53.86
C ARG A 635 -32.41 8.28 -53.41
N THR A 636 -31.38 7.67 -52.83
CA THR A 636 -30.14 8.35 -52.41
C THR A 636 -29.49 9.11 -53.57
N LYS A 637 -29.46 8.50 -54.76
CA LYS A 637 -28.96 9.14 -55.97
C LYS A 637 -29.74 10.40 -56.33
N ILE A 638 -31.06 10.34 -56.41
CA ILE A 638 -31.87 11.52 -56.75
C ILE A 638 -31.78 12.60 -55.68
N GLU A 639 -31.84 12.23 -54.39
CA GLU A 639 -31.68 13.17 -53.27
C GLU A 639 -30.33 13.90 -53.33
N THR A 640 -29.27 13.17 -53.69
CA THR A 640 -27.93 13.73 -53.91
C THR A 640 -27.90 14.73 -55.08
N LEU A 641 -28.51 14.38 -56.22
CA LEU A 641 -28.59 15.28 -57.38
C LEU A 641 -29.41 16.54 -57.05
N VAL A 642 -30.57 16.38 -56.40
CA VAL A 642 -31.46 17.49 -56.02
C VAL A 642 -30.74 18.44 -55.07
N THR A 643 -30.03 17.94 -54.06
CA THR A 643 -29.30 18.78 -53.09
C THR A 643 -28.35 19.76 -53.76
N ILE A 644 -27.56 19.29 -54.73
CA ILE A 644 -26.61 20.13 -55.46
C ILE A 644 -27.30 21.05 -56.48
N ASP A 645 -28.31 20.53 -57.19
CA ASP A 645 -29.03 21.30 -58.23
C ASP A 645 -29.85 22.45 -57.63
N VAL A 646 -30.43 22.27 -56.43
CA VAL A 646 -31.08 23.34 -55.64
C VAL A 646 -30.11 24.50 -55.41
N HIS A 647 -28.90 24.22 -54.96
CA HIS A 647 -27.85 25.23 -54.75
C HIS A 647 -27.47 25.91 -56.07
N GLN A 648 -27.20 25.15 -57.12
CA GLN A 648 -26.83 25.67 -58.44
C GLN A 648 -27.90 26.60 -59.04
N ARG A 649 -29.17 26.25 -58.88
CA ARG A 649 -30.31 27.08 -59.28
C ARG A 649 -30.42 28.36 -58.43
N ASP A 650 -30.21 28.29 -57.11
CA ASP A 650 -30.22 29.48 -56.24
C ASP A 650 -29.10 30.44 -56.58
N VAL A 651 -27.88 29.92 -56.77
CA VAL A 651 -26.71 30.70 -57.21
C VAL A 651 -27.04 31.42 -58.51
N PHE A 652 -27.51 30.70 -59.53
CA PHE A 652 -27.75 31.33 -60.83
C PHE A 652 -28.91 32.34 -60.79
N ASP A 653 -29.97 32.09 -60.01
CA ASP A 653 -31.05 33.07 -59.79
C ASP A 653 -30.51 34.36 -59.14
N GLU A 654 -29.59 34.25 -58.17
CA GLU A 654 -28.90 35.40 -57.58
C GLU A 654 -28.07 36.17 -58.64
N LEU A 655 -27.31 35.47 -59.49
CA LEU A 655 -26.53 36.10 -60.56
C LEU A 655 -27.41 36.88 -61.55
N VAL A 656 -28.60 36.35 -61.86
CA VAL A 656 -29.62 37.02 -62.70
C VAL A 656 -30.15 38.27 -62.00
N ARG A 657 -30.47 38.19 -60.70
CA ARG A 657 -30.96 39.34 -59.90
C ARG A 657 -29.93 40.48 -59.82
N ILE A 658 -28.65 40.14 -59.67
CA ILE A 658 -27.53 41.09 -59.63
C ILE A 658 -27.19 41.64 -61.04
N LYS A 659 -27.73 41.04 -62.11
CA LYS A 659 -27.59 41.46 -63.52
C LYS A 659 -26.14 41.45 -64.02
N ILE A 660 -25.42 40.39 -63.68
CA ILE A 660 -24.07 40.10 -64.18
C ILE A 660 -24.07 40.01 -65.70
N ARG A 661 -23.04 40.52 -66.36
CA ARG A 661 -22.96 40.56 -67.84
C ARG A 661 -21.70 39.96 -68.44
N THR A 662 -20.86 39.36 -67.61
CA THR A 662 -19.58 38.80 -68.07
C THR A 662 -19.20 37.57 -67.23
N PRO A 663 -18.64 36.52 -67.84
CA PRO A 663 -18.09 35.38 -67.10
C PRO A 663 -16.83 35.72 -66.30
N HIS A 664 -16.29 36.95 -66.45
CA HIS A 664 -15.14 37.41 -65.67
C HIS A 664 -15.55 38.09 -64.35
N GLU A 665 -16.84 38.15 -64.02
CA GLU A 665 -17.30 38.80 -62.79
C GLU A 665 -17.07 37.89 -61.58
N PHE A 666 -16.58 38.47 -60.48
CA PHE A 666 -16.20 37.70 -59.28
C PHE A 666 -17.35 36.86 -58.72
N SER A 667 -18.59 37.35 -58.79
CA SER A 667 -19.78 36.62 -58.33
C SER A 667 -20.00 35.27 -59.03
N TRP A 668 -19.54 35.12 -60.29
CA TRP A 668 -19.49 33.84 -61.01
C TRP A 668 -18.18 33.10 -60.72
N LEU A 669 -17.04 33.79 -60.77
CA LEU A 669 -15.72 33.17 -60.58
C LEU A 669 -15.56 32.52 -59.21
N LYS A 670 -16.19 33.07 -58.16
CA LYS A 670 -16.16 32.54 -56.79
C LYS A 670 -16.85 31.18 -56.65
N GLN A 671 -17.67 30.78 -57.62
CA GLN A 671 -18.39 29.51 -57.61
C GLN A 671 -17.50 28.37 -58.09
N THR A 672 -17.81 27.14 -57.67
CA THR A 672 -17.16 25.93 -58.17
C THR A 672 -17.69 25.57 -59.54
N ARG A 673 -16.83 25.63 -60.56
CA ARG A 673 -17.20 25.50 -61.97
C ARG A 673 -16.53 24.28 -62.59
N PHE A 674 -17.27 23.51 -63.37
CA PHE A 674 -16.81 22.25 -63.96
C PHE A 674 -16.77 22.35 -65.48
N TYR A 675 -15.57 22.32 -66.05
CA TYR A 675 -15.34 22.46 -67.48
C TYR A 675 -14.84 21.14 -68.07
N TRP A 676 -15.56 20.62 -69.06
CA TRP A 676 -15.07 19.52 -69.88
C TRP A 676 -14.06 20.05 -70.91
N LYS A 677 -12.83 19.54 -70.87
CA LYS A 677 -11.78 19.85 -71.86
C LYS A 677 -11.80 18.78 -72.95
N SER A 678 -12.45 19.08 -74.06
CA SER A 678 -12.64 18.12 -75.16
C SER A 678 -11.33 17.61 -75.77
N ASP A 679 -10.30 18.46 -75.85
CA ASP A 679 -9.01 18.12 -76.47
C ASP A 679 -8.24 17.07 -75.66
N GLU A 680 -8.23 17.21 -74.34
CA GLU A 680 -7.48 16.34 -73.41
C GLU A 680 -8.38 15.28 -72.73
N GLN A 681 -9.68 15.33 -72.97
CA GLN A 681 -10.72 14.40 -72.48
C GLN A 681 -10.72 14.25 -70.96
N TYR A 682 -10.73 15.37 -70.23
CA TYR A 682 -10.85 15.39 -68.78
C TYR A 682 -11.73 16.55 -68.28
N VAL A 683 -12.16 16.48 -67.02
CA VAL A 683 -12.88 17.55 -66.34
C VAL A 683 -11.90 18.40 -65.55
N GLN A 684 -11.84 19.69 -65.89
CA GLN A 684 -11.15 20.71 -65.13
C GLN A 684 -12.16 21.42 -64.22
N ILE A 685 -11.82 21.57 -62.95
CA ILE A 685 -12.63 22.24 -61.95
C ILE A 685 -11.96 23.56 -61.63
N GLN A 686 -12.70 24.66 -61.69
CA GLN A 686 -12.18 25.99 -61.39
C GLN A 686 -12.92 26.56 -60.20
N ILE A 687 -12.17 26.96 -59.17
CA ILE A 687 -12.67 27.74 -58.05
C ILE A 687 -11.84 29.02 -58.05
N THR A 688 -12.49 30.17 -58.26
CA THR A 688 -11.79 31.45 -58.47
C THR A 688 -10.78 31.37 -59.63
N ASP A 689 -9.50 31.55 -59.36
CA ASP A 689 -8.37 31.48 -60.29
C ASP A 689 -7.54 30.18 -60.15
N ILE A 690 -7.97 29.26 -59.29
CA ILE A 690 -7.28 27.99 -59.07
C ILE A 690 -7.94 26.88 -59.90
N ASP A 691 -7.10 26.19 -60.67
CA ASP A 691 -7.46 25.07 -61.53
C ASP A 691 -7.13 23.73 -60.85
N PHE A 692 -8.12 22.85 -60.78
CA PHE A 692 -7.97 21.47 -60.33
C PHE A 692 -8.35 20.50 -61.45
N ASN A 693 -7.66 19.36 -61.49
CA ASN A 693 -8.08 18.23 -62.33
C ASN A 693 -8.96 17.29 -61.49
N TYR A 694 -10.10 16.87 -62.03
CA TYR A 694 -10.91 15.85 -61.38
C TYR A 694 -10.09 14.55 -61.25
N CYS A 695 -10.03 13.97 -60.05
CA CYS A 695 -9.09 12.88 -59.74
C CYS A 695 -9.65 11.47 -60.04
N TYR A 696 -10.93 11.35 -60.39
CA TYR A 696 -11.58 10.11 -60.82
C TYR A 696 -11.51 8.93 -59.82
N GLU A 697 -11.38 9.20 -58.53
CA GLU A 697 -11.58 8.19 -57.49
C GLU A 697 -13.05 7.74 -57.49
N TYR A 698 -13.33 6.44 -57.32
CA TYR A 698 -14.71 5.96 -57.19
C TYR A 698 -15.21 6.18 -55.77
N LEU A 699 -16.23 7.02 -55.63
CA LEU A 699 -16.81 7.44 -54.36
C LEU A 699 -18.17 6.78 -54.09
N GLY A 700 -18.73 6.06 -55.06
CA GLY A 700 -20.05 5.43 -54.96
C GLY A 700 -21.21 6.42 -54.88
N CYS A 701 -22.36 5.95 -54.40
CA CYS A 701 -23.59 6.74 -54.28
C CYS A 701 -23.72 7.33 -52.87
N THR A 702 -22.91 8.34 -52.56
CA THR A 702 -22.91 8.97 -51.24
C THR A 702 -23.67 10.29 -51.23
N ASP A 703 -24.30 10.59 -50.10
CA ASP A 703 -24.93 11.87 -49.83
C ASP A 703 -23.95 13.05 -49.94
N ARG A 704 -24.50 14.19 -50.34
CA ARG A 704 -23.79 15.48 -50.43
C ARG A 704 -24.26 16.41 -49.31
N LEU A 705 -23.33 17.23 -48.82
CA LEU A 705 -23.66 18.25 -47.84
C LEU A 705 -24.50 19.35 -48.50
N VAL A 706 -25.49 19.88 -47.78
CA VAL A 706 -26.23 21.07 -48.25
C VAL A 706 -25.27 22.26 -48.29
N ILE A 707 -25.03 22.79 -49.48
CA ILE A 707 -24.09 23.89 -49.69
C ILE A 707 -24.72 25.21 -49.23
N THR A 708 -24.10 25.83 -48.23
CA THR A 708 -24.47 27.16 -47.72
C THR A 708 -23.44 28.21 -48.14
N PRO A 709 -23.75 29.51 -48.03
CA PRO A 709 -22.77 30.57 -48.27
C PRO A 709 -21.51 30.47 -47.41
N LEU A 710 -21.58 29.82 -46.24
CA LEU A 710 -20.41 29.56 -45.41
C LEU A 710 -19.53 28.45 -46.02
N THR A 711 -20.16 27.39 -46.52
CA THR A 711 -19.50 26.27 -47.20
C THR A 711 -18.78 26.74 -48.46
N ASP A 712 -19.38 27.63 -49.26
CA ASP A 712 -18.73 28.24 -50.43
C ASP A 712 -17.49 29.04 -50.05
N ARG A 713 -17.57 29.82 -48.96
CA ARG A 713 -16.40 30.57 -48.45
C ARG A 713 -15.28 29.64 -47.98
N CYS A 714 -15.63 28.51 -47.37
CA CYS A 714 -14.66 27.47 -47.02
C CYS A 714 -14.01 26.88 -48.27
N TYR A 715 -14.79 26.52 -49.30
CA TYR A 715 -14.29 26.00 -50.58
C TYR A 715 -13.30 26.97 -51.24
N ILE A 716 -13.63 28.26 -51.31
CA ILE A 716 -12.74 29.29 -51.87
C ILE A 716 -11.45 29.37 -51.07
N THR A 717 -11.55 29.44 -49.73
CA THR A 717 -10.37 29.59 -48.86
C THR A 717 -9.45 28.37 -48.96
N LEU A 718 -10.02 27.16 -48.96
CA LEU A 718 -9.27 25.92 -49.12
C LEU A 718 -8.61 25.85 -50.50
N ALA A 719 -9.36 26.17 -51.56
CA ALA A 719 -8.84 26.17 -52.93
C ALA A 719 -7.64 27.12 -53.08
N GLN A 720 -7.74 28.34 -52.53
CA GLN A 720 -6.65 29.31 -52.52
C GLN A 720 -5.43 28.81 -51.73
N ALA A 721 -5.65 28.26 -50.53
CA ALA A 721 -4.56 27.71 -49.72
C ALA A 721 -3.82 26.59 -50.48
N ILE A 722 -4.56 25.68 -51.12
CA ILE A 722 -3.97 24.60 -51.91
C ILE A 722 -3.23 25.15 -53.14
N GLY A 723 -3.79 26.17 -53.82
CA GLY A 723 -3.14 26.88 -54.91
C GLY A 723 -1.82 27.54 -54.51
N MET A 724 -1.67 27.91 -53.24
CA MET A 724 -0.44 28.45 -52.64
C MET A 724 0.49 27.37 -52.05
N PHE A 725 0.19 26.08 -52.26
CA PHE A 725 0.88 24.94 -51.67
C PHE A 725 0.89 24.98 -50.13
N LEU A 726 -0.25 25.33 -49.53
CA LEU A 726 -0.49 25.34 -48.09
C LEU A 726 -1.61 24.37 -47.71
N GLY A 727 -1.62 23.96 -46.45
CA GLY A 727 -2.76 23.27 -45.86
C GLY A 727 -3.90 24.23 -45.49
N GLY A 728 -5.10 23.69 -45.30
CA GLY A 728 -6.25 24.43 -44.80
C GLY A 728 -6.54 24.11 -43.34
N ALA A 729 -7.00 25.10 -42.56
CA ALA A 729 -7.42 24.92 -41.17
C ALA A 729 -8.83 25.51 -40.96
N PRO A 730 -9.90 24.75 -41.25
CA PRO A 730 -11.26 25.15 -40.91
C PRO A 730 -11.40 25.25 -39.38
N ALA A 731 -11.72 26.44 -38.87
CA ALA A 731 -11.88 26.69 -37.43
C ALA A 731 -13.34 26.92 -37.08
N GLY A 732 -13.80 26.28 -36.00
CA GLY A 732 -15.19 26.39 -35.51
C GLY A 732 -15.48 25.39 -34.39
N PRO A 733 -16.61 25.55 -33.67
CA PRO A 733 -17.01 24.65 -32.57
C PRO A 733 -17.10 23.18 -33.00
N ALA A 734 -17.03 22.25 -32.05
CA ALA A 734 -17.20 20.81 -32.32
C ALA A 734 -18.58 20.52 -32.96
N GLY A 735 -18.64 19.57 -33.89
CA GLY A 735 -19.89 19.15 -34.54
C GLY A 735 -20.49 20.14 -35.55
N THR A 736 -19.74 21.16 -35.99
CA THR A 736 -20.25 22.21 -36.92
C THR A 736 -19.98 21.92 -38.40
N GLY A 737 -19.70 20.66 -38.78
CA GLY A 737 -19.53 20.30 -40.18
C GLY A 737 -18.14 20.56 -40.78
N LYS A 738 -17.09 20.71 -39.95
CA LYS A 738 -15.72 21.04 -40.41
C LYS A 738 -15.14 19.95 -41.30
N THR A 739 -15.07 18.73 -40.75
CA THR A 739 -14.58 17.51 -41.40
C THR A 739 -15.47 17.18 -42.62
N GLU A 740 -16.78 17.34 -42.47
CA GLU A 740 -17.77 17.10 -43.52
C GLU A 740 -17.59 18.06 -44.69
N THR A 741 -17.25 19.34 -44.44
CA THR A 741 -16.99 20.32 -45.50
C THR A 741 -15.73 19.95 -46.30
N VAL A 742 -14.66 19.50 -45.64
CA VAL A 742 -13.42 19.05 -46.31
C VAL A 742 -13.67 17.78 -47.12
N LYS A 743 -14.39 16.81 -46.55
CA LYS A 743 -14.83 15.59 -47.27
C LYS A 743 -15.67 15.91 -48.50
N ASP A 744 -16.65 16.81 -48.36
CA ASP A 744 -17.54 17.17 -49.47
C ASP A 744 -16.77 17.88 -50.60
N MET A 745 -15.80 18.73 -50.25
CA MET A 745 -14.87 19.32 -51.24
C MET A 745 -14.03 18.24 -51.94
N GLY A 746 -13.49 17.28 -51.19
CA GLY A 746 -12.78 16.13 -51.76
C GLY A 746 -13.64 15.33 -52.74
N LYS A 747 -14.91 15.09 -52.39
CA LYS A 747 -15.88 14.45 -53.28
C LYS A 747 -16.13 15.26 -54.56
N ALA A 748 -16.23 16.59 -54.44
CA ALA A 748 -16.36 17.49 -55.61
C ALA A 748 -15.14 17.40 -56.55
N LEU A 749 -13.94 17.19 -56.01
CA LEU A 749 -12.71 17.01 -56.78
C LEU A 749 -12.50 15.56 -57.26
N GLY A 750 -13.35 14.61 -56.87
CA GLY A 750 -13.17 13.19 -57.15
C GLY A 750 -11.93 12.61 -56.48
N LYS A 751 -11.55 13.14 -55.31
CA LYS A 751 -10.27 12.88 -54.63
C LYS A 751 -10.49 12.03 -53.39
N TYR A 752 -9.56 11.09 -53.15
CA TYR A 752 -9.56 10.26 -51.94
C TYR A 752 -9.15 11.09 -50.71
N VAL A 753 -10.06 11.22 -49.74
CA VAL A 753 -9.84 11.92 -48.47
C VAL A 753 -9.83 10.91 -47.32
N VAL A 754 -8.70 10.81 -46.62
CA VAL A 754 -8.55 9.97 -45.44
C VAL A 754 -8.67 10.83 -44.20
N VAL A 755 -9.48 10.40 -43.23
CA VAL A 755 -9.69 11.15 -42.00
C VAL A 755 -9.03 10.45 -40.83
N PHE A 756 -8.19 11.21 -40.12
CA PHE A 756 -7.46 10.76 -38.95
C PHE A 756 -8.02 11.48 -37.73
N ASN A 757 -8.46 10.71 -36.75
CA ASN A 757 -8.87 11.26 -35.47
C ASN A 757 -7.64 11.44 -34.58
N CYS A 758 -7.26 12.67 -34.26
CA CYS A 758 -6.07 12.95 -33.48
C CYS A 758 -6.32 12.75 -31.98
N SER A 759 -5.37 12.11 -31.30
CA SER A 759 -5.36 11.93 -29.85
C SER A 759 -4.03 12.35 -29.23
N ASP A 760 -4.02 12.48 -27.92
CA ASP A 760 -2.83 12.69 -27.09
C ASP A 760 -1.84 11.52 -27.17
N GLN A 761 -2.31 10.31 -27.50
CA GLN A 761 -1.49 9.11 -27.67
C GLN A 761 -0.77 9.05 -29.03
N MET A 762 -1.00 9.99 -29.96
CA MET A 762 -0.34 9.99 -31.26
C MET A 762 1.13 10.40 -31.15
N ASP A 763 2.02 9.57 -31.69
CA ASP A 763 3.44 9.84 -31.74
C ASP A 763 3.89 10.47 -33.07
N TYR A 764 5.04 11.15 -33.05
CA TYR A 764 5.60 11.79 -34.25
C TYR A 764 5.99 10.78 -35.35
N ARG A 765 6.19 9.50 -35.00
CA ARG A 765 6.53 8.44 -35.97
C ARG A 765 5.28 7.96 -36.71
N GLY A 766 4.16 7.78 -36.01
CA GLY A 766 2.86 7.46 -36.58
C GLY A 766 2.37 8.55 -37.54
N LEU A 767 2.43 9.82 -37.10
CA LEU A 767 2.12 10.96 -37.98
C LEU A 767 3.07 11.04 -39.18
N GLY A 768 4.37 10.79 -38.95
CA GLY A 768 5.36 10.69 -40.02
C GLY A 768 4.96 9.65 -41.09
N LYS A 769 4.55 8.44 -40.69
CA LYS A 769 4.03 7.39 -41.59
C LYS A 769 2.81 7.86 -42.38
N ILE A 770 1.86 8.54 -41.74
CA ILE A 770 0.67 9.08 -42.41
C ILE A 770 1.06 10.10 -43.49
N PHE A 771 1.93 11.07 -43.16
CA PHE A 771 2.40 12.05 -44.13
C PHE A 771 3.15 11.40 -45.30
N LYS A 772 3.88 10.30 -45.05
CA LYS A 772 4.49 9.52 -46.14
C LYS A 772 3.45 8.99 -47.10
N GLY A 773 2.40 8.37 -46.56
CA GLY A 773 1.27 7.86 -47.32
C GLY A 773 0.62 8.95 -48.16
N LEU A 774 0.28 10.08 -47.55
CA LEU A 774 -0.38 11.21 -48.22
C LEU A 774 0.47 11.78 -49.37
N ALA A 775 1.77 11.96 -49.14
CA ALA A 775 2.68 12.49 -50.15
C ALA A 775 2.89 11.54 -51.34
N GLN A 776 2.94 10.23 -51.10
CA GLN A 776 3.13 9.22 -52.15
C GLN A 776 1.84 8.87 -52.89
N SER A 777 0.69 8.85 -52.21
CA SER A 777 -0.60 8.49 -52.82
C SER A 777 -1.27 9.68 -53.52
N GLY A 778 -0.81 10.91 -53.24
CA GLY A 778 -1.45 12.14 -53.69
C GLY A 778 -2.84 12.38 -53.07
N SER A 779 -3.17 11.68 -51.98
CA SER A 779 -4.45 11.77 -51.27
C SER A 779 -4.52 12.99 -50.36
N TRP A 780 -5.72 13.34 -49.90
CA TRP A 780 -5.89 14.36 -48.86
C TRP A 780 -6.04 13.70 -47.50
N GLY A 781 -5.39 14.28 -46.49
CA GLY A 781 -5.53 13.88 -45.09
C GLY A 781 -6.24 14.98 -44.32
N ASP A 782 -7.36 14.63 -43.70
CA ASP A 782 -8.08 15.50 -42.77
C ASP A 782 -7.78 15.05 -41.35
N PHE A 783 -7.22 15.94 -40.54
CA PHE A 783 -6.78 15.65 -39.19
C PHE A 783 -7.76 16.27 -38.21
N ASP A 784 -8.74 15.46 -37.79
CA ASP A 784 -9.77 15.90 -36.84
C ASP A 784 -9.18 16.00 -35.43
N GLU A 785 -9.70 16.92 -34.63
CA GLU A 785 -9.23 17.21 -33.27
C GLU A 785 -7.70 17.43 -33.15
N PHE A 786 -7.06 18.01 -34.18
CA PHE A 786 -5.60 18.23 -34.26
C PHE A 786 -5.00 18.94 -33.04
N ASN A 787 -5.81 19.75 -32.34
CA ASN A 787 -5.43 20.44 -31.11
C ASN A 787 -5.28 19.53 -29.87
N ARG A 788 -5.59 18.23 -29.97
CA ARG A 788 -5.37 17.23 -28.90
C ARG A 788 -3.96 16.63 -28.90
N ILE A 789 -3.20 16.83 -29.96
CA ILE A 789 -1.81 16.34 -30.06
C ILE A 789 -0.94 17.09 -29.06
N GLU A 790 -0.05 16.39 -28.36
CA GLU A 790 0.88 17.00 -27.42
C GLU A 790 1.75 18.09 -28.08
N PRO A 791 2.00 19.24 -27.42
CA PRO A 791 2.81 20.32 -27.96
C PRO A 791 4.22 19.89 -28.41
N ALA A 792 4.84 18.94 -27.71
CA ALA A 792 6.16 18.40 -28.07
C ALA A 792 6.14 17.67 -29.42
N VAL A 793 5.10 16.87 -29.68
CA VAL A 793 4.90 16.16 -30.95
C VAL A 793 4.56 17.15 -32.06
N LEU A 794 3.70 18.15 -31.78
CA LEU A 794 3.32 19.19 -32.73
C LEU A 794 4.53 19.96 -33.28
N SER A 795 5.53 20.26 -32.44
CA SER A 795 6.75 20.95 -32.89
C SER A 795 7.50 20.17 -33.97
N VAL A 796 7.64 18.85 -33.77
CA VAL A 796 8.31 17.95 -34.74
C VAL A 796 7.47 17.81 -36.00
N VAL A 797 6.15 17.64 -35.85
CA VAL A 797 5.19 17.52 -36.96
C VAL A 797 5.18 18.77 -37.84
N ALA A 798 5.20 19.96 -37.23
CA ALA A 798 5.24 21.22 -37.97
C ALA A 798 6.49 21.31 -38.86
N GLN A 799 7.64 20.83 -38.37
CA GLN A 799 8.87 20.76 -39.17
C GLN A 799 8.73 19.76 -40.34
N GLN A 800 8.12 18.59 -40.11
CA GLN A 800 7.88 17.59 -41.17
C GLN A 800 6.93 18.13 -42.25
N VAL A 801 5.81 18.73 -41.85
CA VAL A 801 4.84 19.32 -42.78
C VAL A 801 5.46 20.48 -43.55
N SER A 802 6.19 21.38 -42.87
CA SER A 802 6.89 22.49 -43.52
C SER A 802 7.86 22.01 -44.61
N CYS A 803 8.60 20.94 -44.34
CA CYS A 803 9.49 20.31 -45.30
C CYS A 803 8.72 19.81 -46.55
N ILE A 804 7.61 19.09 -46.35
CA ILE A 804 6.78 18.56 -47.45
C ILE A 804 6.18 19.69 -48.28
N LEU A 805 5.59 20.71 -47.63
CA LEU A 805 4.99 21.86 -48.32
C LEU A 805 6.02 22.68 -49.10
N THR A 806 7.24 22.82 -48.56
CA THR A 806 8.34 23.50 -49.28
C THR A 806 8.74 22.71 -50.53
N ALA A 807 8.86 21.39 -50.42
CA ALA A 807 9.19 20.54 -51.56
C ALA A 807 8.11 20.57 -52.65
N LEU A 808 6.82 20.61 -52.26
CA LEU A 808 5.69 20.82 -53.17
C LEU A 808 5.76 22.17 -53.88
N ARG A 809 6.03 23.26 -53.14
CA ARG A 809 6.18 24.62 -53.68
C ARG A 809 7.32 24.70 -54.71
N GLU A 810 8.42 24.02 -54.45
CA GLU A 810 9.59 23.95 -55.34
C GLU A 810 9.42 22.91 -56.47
N ARG A 811 8.29 22.19 -56.51
CA ARG A 811 7.97 21.15 -57.51
C ARG A 811 9.07 20.08 -57.62
N ARG A 812 9.66 19.70 -56.50
CA ARG A 812 10.66 18.62 -56.48
C ARG A 812 9.96 17.27 -56.63
N THR A 813 10.44 16.45 -57.55
CA THR A 813 9.94 15.08 -57.76
C THR A 813 10.40 14.11 -56.67
N GLN A 814 11.44 14.45 -55.92
CA GLN A 814 11.95 13.69 -54.78
C GLN A 814 12.36 14.62 -53.65
N PHE A 815 12.08 14.21 -52.41
CA PHE A 815 12.46 14.95 -51.23
C PHE A 815 13.15 14.06 -50.19
N VAL A 816 14.25 14.57 -49.63
CA VAL A 816 15.04 13.93 -48.57
C VAL A 816 15.05 14.83 -47.34
N SER A 817 14.43 14.37 -46.27
CA SER A 817 14.51 14.89 -44.91
C SER A 817 15.21 13.86 -44.01
N LYS A 818 15.76 14.31 -42.87
CA LYS A 818 16.37 13.44 -41.83
C LYS A 818 15.43 12.30 -41.35
N LEU A 819 14.12 12.38 -41.62
CA LEU A 819 13.12 11.40 -41.19
C LEU A 819 12.26 10.83 -42.33
N ILE A 820 12.33 11.40 -43.55
CA ILE A 820 11.41 11.10 -44.65
C ILE A 820 12.17 11.16 -45.99
N ASN A 821 12.25 10.05 -46.72
CA ASN A 821 12.78 9.99 -48.08
C ASN A 821 11.67 9.50 -49.03
N ILE A 822 11.14 10.38 -49.88
CA ILE A 822 9.90 10.11 -50.61
C ILE A 822 9.86 10.77 -52.00
N PRO A 823 9.40 10.04 -53.04
CA PRO A 823 8.91 10.65 -54.27
C PRO A 823 7.58 11.39 -54.03
N ILE A 824 7.51 12.65 -54.45
CA ILE A 824 6.30 13.49 -54.32
C ILE A 824 5.57 13.47 -55.65
N TYR A 825 4.29 13.06 -55.62
CA TYR A 825 3.41 12.97 -56.81
C TYR A 825 2.37 14.08 -56.88
#